data_AF-A0A3C0QTP3-F1
#
_entry.id   AF-A0A3C0QTP3-F1
#
_cell.length_a   1.000
_cell.length_b   1.000
_cell.length_c   1.000
_cell.angle_alpha   90.00
_cell.angle_beta   90.00
_cell.angle_gamma   90.00
#
_symmetry.space_group_name_H-M   'P 1'
#
loop_
_entity.id
_entity.type
_entity.pdbx_description
1 polymer ?
#
loop_
_entity_poly.entity_id
_entity_poly.type
_entity_poly.pdbx_seq_one_letter_code
_entity_poly.pdbx_strand_id
1 'polypeptide(L)'
;MKYANIREEELKNKVAHDYFWIFDCSKIMGNVDFCVAIHQSTKELADQESLLWAEAKKGASNIYNSLVQLILTIGKARTFDKYLPPRFLGAFDGEKIAFIPYSDIHDVFYQNDFNWNVAPSDYETKEFRSVHEKVKAILDQKTLLFEYEKDDKELRRFIKSNFVVGKFGLTKNRIDKNNFIVIYNKWHQTVKPTIAVKWEIAKKSGIIDGDFYLADMLSHENTTLKEKLFVLLRSDHYELDRKVDEAGMFSSKRTEFNDKQLAHTQFWNKYERPPKEGYWDYIVERRDLLVPQDVRERKGSFFTPQIWVELSQKYLADVLGDDWQDEYFIWDCAAGTGNLLNGLTNKYHIWASTLDQQDVEIMRDRIKNGANLLEDHVFQFDFLNDDFNKLPKTLKDIIYDPEKRKKLVVYINPPYAEAASTGTVSGKKVNKTDVAVTTKIYRNYQPKIGIAGRELFAQFFARIYSEIPGVVLAEFSKLKILQAPNFEKFRKFFQAKLEKMFIVPADTFDNVKGKFPIGFFIWNTGKMEKFEESCSDVYNEHGSLILTKNFSSYSNSKSINDWLISTRNRQNEKNIGFISCKGNDFQNTNLIFIINDKSQLPHPRGTWITDKNLIEVGIYFTVRHSIQATWLNDRDQFLFPNSKWETDLEFQNDCLAYTLFSNSIKSEYGINHWIPFTEQDVNARERFQSNFMSRFIKGKIKPNKSTPNIFSILLEPQVHYETPLVFSSEATEVFAAGCGLWKYYHKQPNCNVNASLYDIRMHFQGRNDKGKMNTKSDDKIYMQLIINLREKLRKIEMKIEPRIYKYGFLKG
;
A
#
# COMPACT_ATOMS: atom_id res chain seq x y z
N MET A 1 27.08 -48.07 -0.25
CA MET A 1 26.39 -46.86 0.26
C MET A 1 26.90 -46.57 1.65
N LYS A 2 27.61 -45.44 1.83
CA LYS A 2 28.29 -45.08 3.07
C LYS A 2 27.33 -44.92 4.27
N TYR A 3 26.13 -44.39 4.04
CA TYR A 3 25.13 -44.15 5.08
C TYR A 3 23.83 -44.94 4.82
N ALA A 4 23.83 -46.23 5.16
CA ALA A 4 22.67 -47.11 5.00
C ALA A 4 21.72 -47.09 6.22
N ASN A 5 20.41 -47.21 5.97
CA ASN A 5 19.35 -47.41 6.98
C ASN A 5 19.21 -46.34 8.09
N ILE A 6 19.67 -45.10 7.85
CA ILE A 6 19.53 -43.99 8.79
C ILE A 6 18.37 -43.04 8.41
N ARG A 7 17.91 -42.22 9.37
CA ARG A 7 16.91 -41.16 9.09
C ARG A 7 17.56 -40.00 8.35
N GLU A 8 16.77 -39.21 7.61
CA GLU A 8 17.27 -38.06 6.84
C GLU A 8 17.93 -37.00 7.73
N GLU A 9 17.35 -36.71 8.90
CA GLU A 9 17.97 -35.83 9.91
C GLU A 9 19.29 -36.39 10.45
N GLU A 10 19.40 -37.71 10.60
CA GLU A 10 20.66 -38.35 10.98
C GLU A 10 21.70 -38.26 9.86
N LEU A 11 21.27 -38.35 8.60
CA LEU A 11 22.12 -38.17 7.43
C LEU A 11 22.68 -36.73 7.35
N LYS A 12 21.83 -35.71 7.51
CA LYS A 12 22.23 -34.29 7.53
C LYS A 12 23.33 -34.06 8.58
N ASN A 13 23.13 -34.59 9.79
CA ASN A 13 24.10 -34.48 10.88
C ASN A 13 25.43 -35.21 10.59
N LYS A 14 25.38 -36.40 9.99
CA LYS A 14 26.60 -37.14 9.62
C LYS A 14 27.37 -36.48 8.49
N VAL A 15 26.69 -35.95 7.47
CA VAL A 15 27.34 -35.21 6.37
C VAL A 15 27.95 -33.90 6.89
N ALA A 16 27.25 -33.19 7.78
CA ALA A 16 27.81 -32.02 8.47
C ALA A 16 29.09 -32.39 9.23
N HIS A 17 29.06 -33.46 10.02
CA HIS A 17 30.21 -33.89 10.82
C HIS A 17 31.39 -34.40 9.96
N ASP A 18 31.11 -35.22 8.95
CA ASP A 18 32.17 -35.90 8.21
C ASP A 18 32.89 -34.96 7.22
N TYR A 19 32.17 -33.97 6.66
CA TYR A 19 32.64 -33.14 5.56
C TYR A 19 32.65 -31.63 5.83
N PHE A 20 31.75 -31.13 6.69
CA PHE A 20 31.56 -29.69 6.92
C PHE A 20 31.79 -29.26 8.37
N TRP A 21 32.46 -30.06 9.20
CA TRP A 21 32.58 -29.82 10.66
C TRP A 21 33.21 -28.48 11.05
N ILE A 22 33.96 -27.84 10.15
CA ILE A 22 34.57 -26.51 10.36
C ILE A 22 33.60 -25.33 10.11
N PHE A 23 32.41 -25.61 9.58
CA PHE A 23 31.40 -24.61 9.20
C PHE A 23 30.18 -24.68 10.12
N ASP A 24 29.41 -23.60 10.18
CA ASP A 24 28.13 -23.55 10.87
C ASP A 24 27.07 -24.21 9.98
N CYS A 25 26.64 -25.42 10.37
CA CYS A 25 25.58 -26.16 9.70
C CYS A 25 24.28 -26.19 10.52
N SER A 26 24.16 -25.37 11.57
CA SER A 26 23.03 -25.40 12.51
C SER A 26 21.82 -24.59 12.06
N LYS A 27 21.99 -23.71 11.07
CA LYS A 27 20.95 -22.81 10.59
C LYS A 27 20.17 -23.40 9.42
N ILE A 28 18.87 -23.14 9.42
CA ILE A 28 17.95 -23.48 8.35
C ILE A 28 17.57 -22.18 7.64
N MET A 29 17.86 -22.08 6.34
CA MET A 29 17.59 -20.88 5.52
C MET A 29 16.26 -21.04 4.78
N GLY A 30 15.17 -20.54 5.39
CA GLY A 30 13.83 -20.72 4.83
C GLY A 30 13.39 -22.18 4.84
N ASN A 31 13.04 -22.72 3.67
CA ASN A 31 12.64 -24.13 3.49
C ASN A 31 13.78 -25.02 2.94
N VAL A 32 15.03 -24.55 2.99
CA VAL A 32 16.19 -25.34 2.54
C VAL A 32 16.58 -26.35 3.63
N ASP A 33 16.74 -27.62 3.25
CA ASP A 33 17.01 -28.72 4.16
C ASP A 33 18.37 -28.68 4.87
N PHE A 34 19.39 -28.15 4.20
CA PHE A 34 20.77 -28.12 4.70
C PHE A 34 21.47 -26.85 4.26
N CYS A 35 22.09 -26.13 5.20
CA CYS A 35 22.85 -24.92 4.91
C CYS A 35 24.23 -25.01 5.55
N VAL A 36 25.27 -24.61 4.82
CA VAL A 36 26.64 -24.47 5.31
C VAL A 36 27.00 -23.00 5.30
N ALA A 37 27.27 -22.43 6.46
CA ALA A 37 27.63 -21.02 6.63
C ALA A 37 28.94 -20.85 7.40
N ILE A 38 29.51 -19.64 7.37
CA ILE A 38 30.72 -19.33 8.13
C ILE A 38 30.36 -19.08 9.60
N HIS A 39 31.14 -19.62 10.53
CA HIS A 39 31.02 -19.32 11.97
C HIS A 39 31.28 -17.82 12.22
N GLN A 40 30.35 -17.11 12.87
CA GLN A 40 30.52 -15.68 13.16
C GLN A 40 31.65 -15.42 14.17
N SER A 41 32.66 -14.65 13.76
CA SER A 41 33.46 -13.84 14.68
C SER A 41 32.96 -12.39 14.59
N THR A 42 32.48 -11.83 15.70
CA THR A 42 32.04 -10.43 15.93
C THR A 42 30.66 -9.98 15.40
N LYS A 43 29.85 -9.49 16.34
CA LYS A 43 28.51 -8.87 16.19
C LYS A 43 28.63 -7.47 15.57
N GLU A 44 28.74 -7.32 14.25
CA GLU A 44 28.50 -5.99 13.65
C GLU A 44 28.05 -5.98 12.17
N LEU A 45 27.82 -7.13 11.53
CA LEU A 45 27.16 -7.22 10.23
C LEU A 45 26.08 -8.30 10.29
N ALA A 46 24.83 -7.91 10.03
CA ALA A 46 23.65 -8.78 10.15
C ALA A 46 23.52 -9.82 9.02
N ASP A 47 24.43 -9.84 8.04
CA ASP A 47 24.34 -10.71 6.87
C ASP A 47 25.41 -11.81 6.93
N GLN A 48 25.04 -13.00 7.42
CA GLN A 48 25.94 -14.17 7.46
C GLN A 48 26.03 -14.79 6.05
N GLU A 49 27.25 -14.88 5.51
CA GLU A 49 27.53 -15.42 4.18
C GLU A 49 27.31 -16.95 4.16
N SER A 50 26.32 -17.41 3.37
CA SER A 50 26.06 -18.83 3.15
C SER A 50 26.98 -19.36 2.05
N LEU A 51 27.59 -20.53 2.25
CA LEU A 51 28.48 -21.16 1.28
C LEU A 51 27.77 -22.21 0.43
N LEU A 52 26.83 -22.95 1.02
CA LEU A 52 26.03 -23.97 0.35
C LEU A 52 24.60 -24.00 0.89
N TRP A 53 23.64 -24.09 -0.02
CA TRP A 53 22.28 -24.55 0.24
C TRP A 53 22.09 -25.91 -0.42
N ALA A 54 21.56 -26.89 0.30
CA ALA A 54 21.41 -28.25 -0.22
C ALA A 54 20.08 -28.90 0.19
N GLU A 55 19.59 -29.78 -0.68
CA GLU A 55 18.48 -30.70 -0.42
C GLU A 55 19.03 -32.07 0.02
N ALA A 56 18.45 -32.68 1.05
CA ALA A 56 18.87 -34.00 1.52
C ALA A 56 17.79 -35.04 1.23
N LYS A 57 18.16 -36.28 0.88
CA LYS A 57 17.21 -37.40 0.72
C LYS A 57 17.69 -38.66 1.44
N LYS A 58 16.75 -39.36 2.08
CA LYS A 58 17.03 -40.67 2.69
C LYS A 58 17.34 -41.76 1.64
N GLY A 59 18.34 -42.60 1.90
CA GLY A 59 18.67 -43.76 1.07
C GLY A 59 19.41 -43.39 -0.22
N ALA A 60 19.23 -44.14 -1.30
CA ALA A 60 19.71 -43.76 -2.64
C ALA A 60 18.59 -43.00 -3.35
N SER A 61 18.91 -41.84 -3.93
CA SER A 61 17.93 -41.01 -4.64
C SER A 61 18.44 -40.57 -6.01
N ASN A 62 17.51 -40.04 -6.81
CA ASN A 62 17.90 -39.31 -8.01
C ASN A 62 18.39 -37.91 -7.60
N ILE A 63 19.71 -37.74 -7.66
CA ILE A 63 20.39 -36.51 -7.23
C ILE A 63 20.01 -35.30 -8.08
N TYR A 64 19.73 -35.51 -9.37
CA TYR A 64 19.27 -34.47 -10.28
C TYR A 64 17.89 -33.98 -9.86
N ASN A 65 16.97 -34.91 -9.54
CA ASN A 65 15.65 -34.55 -9.03
C ASN A 65 15.73 -33.76 -7.72
N SER A 66 16.65 -34.13 -6.84
CA SER A 66 16.85 -33.46 -5.55
C SER A 66 17.40 -32.03 -5.73
N LEU A 67 18.28 -31.82 -6.69
CA LEU A 67 18.77 -30.47 -7.05
C LEU A 67 17.68 -29.61 -7.69
N VAL A 68 16.87 -30.19 -8.57
CA VAL A 68 15.71 -29.50 -9.15
C VAL A 68 14.72 -29.11 -8.06
N GLN A 69 14.45 -30.02 -7.13
CA GLN A 69 13.63 -29.76 -5.96
C GLN A 69 14.18 -28.58 -5.14
N LEU A 70 15.48 -28.53 -4.89
CA LEU A 70 16.11 -27.38 -4.22
C LEU A 70 15.88 -26.06 -4.97
N ILE A 71 16.11 -26.05 -6.29
CA ILE A 71 15.96 -24.85 -7.13
C ILE A 71 14.51 -24.37 -7.11
N LEU A 72 13.55 -25.28 -7.25
CA LEU A 72 12.12 -24.95 -7.15
C LEU A 72 11.76 -24.44 -5.75
N THR A 73 12.31 -25.03 -4.69
CA THR A 73 12.12 -24.56 -3.31
C THR A 73 12.67 -23.14 -3.10
N ILE A 74 13.87 -22.84 -3.60
CA ILE A 74 14.50 -21.51 -3.51
C ILE A 74 13.68 -20.47 -4.28
N GLY A 75 13.25 -20.80 -5.50
CA GLY A 75 12.51 -19.88 -6.34
C GLY A 75 11.09 -19.63 -5.83
N LYS A 76 10.39 -20.67 -5.36
CA LYS A 76 9.07 -20.56 -4.72
C LYS A 76 9.09 -19.65 -3.49
N ALA A 77 10.13 -19.77 -2.66
CA ALA A 77 10.27 -18.95 -1.46
C ALA A 77 10.92 -17.57 -1.72
N ARG A 78 11.41 -17.32 -2.93
CA ARG A 78 12.23 -16.16 -3.31
C ARG A 78 13.36 -15.89 -2.31
N THR A 79 14.05 -16.95 -1.88
CA THR A 79 15.06 -16.88 -0.82
C THR A 79 16.22 -15.91 -1.18
N PHE A 80 16.50 -15.77 -2.47
CA PHE A 80 17.52 -14.86 -3.02
C PHE A 80 17.20 -13.36 -2.90
N ASP A 81 15.94 -12.97 -2.65
CA ASP A 81 15.58 -11.56 -2.42
C ASP A 81 15.84 -11.12 -0.98
N LYS A 82 15.93 -12.09 -0.06
CA LYS A 82 16.05 -11.85 1.38
C LYS A 82 17.45 -12.09 1.91
N TYR A 83 18.21 -12.97 1.25
CA TYR A 83 19.54 -13.39 1.68
C TYR A 83 20.52 -13.41 0.51
N LEU A 84 21.79 -13.14 0.81
CA LEU A 84 22.87 -13.29 -0.17
C LEU A 84 22.89 -14.76 -0.68
N PRO A 85 22.85 -14.99 -2.00
CA PRO A 85 22.85 -16.34 -2.55
C PRO A 85 24.18 -17.06 -2.24
N PRO A 86 24.15 -18.39 -2.03
CA PRO A 86 25.34 -19.14 -1.70
C PRO A 86 26.23 -19.32 -2.93
N ARG A 87 27.48 -19.73 -2.70
CA ARG A 87 28.40 -20.06 -3.79
C ARG A 87 27.95 -21.31 -4.56
N PHE A 88 27.43 -22.30 -3.84
CA PHE A 88 26.94 -23.54 -4.41
C PHE A 88 25.50 -23.83 -3.97
N LEU A 89 24.73 -24.43 -4.87
CA LEU A 89 23.59 -25.27 -4.55
C LEU A 89 24.04 -26.73 -4.52
N GLY A 90 23.36 -27.59 -3.79
CA GLY A 90 23.72 -29.00 -3.70
C GLY A 90 22.55 -29.92 -3.47
N ALA A 91 22.79 -31.21 -3.64
CA ALA A 91 21.93 -32.23 -3.07
C ALA A 91 22.76 -33.42 -2.63
N PHE A 92 22.31 -34.14 -1.61
CA PHE A 92 22.98 -35.35 -1.16
C PHE A 92 22.00 -36.42 -0.65
N ASP A 93 22.45 -37.66 -0.73
CA ASP A 93 21.74 -38.83 -0.23
C ASP A 93 22.71 -39.72 0.59
N GLY A 94 22.37 -40.99 0.84
CA GLY A 94 23.23 -41.91 1.60
C GLY A 94 24.47 -42.43 0.84
N GLU A 95 24.53 -42.23 -0.47
CA GLU A 95 25.56 -42.75 -1.38
C GLU A 95 26.48 -41.67 -1.93
N LYS A 96 25.94 -40.47 -2.22
CA LYS A 96 26.64 -39.43 -2.99
C LYS A 96 26.18 -37.99 -2.64
N ILE A 97 26.97 -37.01 -3.05
CA ILE A 97 26.70 -35.57 -2.96
C ILE A 97 27.03 -34.89 -4.29
N ALA A 98 26.19 -33.95 -4.70
CA ALA A 98 26.37 -33.14 -5.90
C ALA A 98 26.39 -31.64 -5.57
N PHE A 99 27.17 -30.88 -6.33
CA PHE A 99 27.22 -29.42 -6.24
C PHE A 99 26.92 -28.78 -7.59
N ILE A 100 26.25 -27.63 -7.59
CA ILE A 100 26.05 -26.77 -8.75
C ILE A 100 26.44 -25.35 -8.36
N PRO A 101 27.34 -24.68 -9.09
CA PRO A 101 27.61 -23.27 -8.85
C PRO A 101 26.32 -22.47 -9.05
N TYR A 102 25.97 -21.63 -8.08
CA TYR A 102 24.76 -20.80 -8.18
C TYR A 102 24.75 -19.96 -9.46
N SER A 103 25.94 -19.55 -9.91
CA SER A 103 26.15 -18.77 -11.13
C SER A 103 25.65 -19.45 -12.41
N ASP A 104 25.57 -20.78 -12.45
CA ASP A 104 25.19 -21.51 -13.66
C ASP A 104 23.69 -21.73 -13.78
N ILE A 105 22.96 -21.54 -12.67
CA ILE A 105 21.52 -21.78 -12.59
C ILE A 105 20.73 -20.50 -12.27
N HIS A 106 21.40 -19.37 -11.99
CA HIS A 106 20.73 -18.16 -11.53
C HIS A 106 19.70 -17.61 -12.52
N ASP A 107 19.97 -17.75 -13.82
CA ASP A 107 19.07 -17.27 -14.87
C ASP A 107 17.69 -17.92 -14.77
N VAL A 108 17.62 -19.15 -14.22
CA VAL A 108 16.37 -19.85 -13.95
C VAL A 108 15.49 -19.02 -13.01
N PHE A 109 16.06 -18.39 -11.97
CA PHE A 109 15.32 -17.59 -10.98
C PHE A 109 14.71 -16.29 -11.52
N TYR A 110 15.15 -15.84 -12.69
CA TYR A 110 14.71 -14.59 -13.32
C TYR A 110 13.97 -14.81 -14.64
N GLN A 111 13.56 -16.05 -14.94
CA GLN A 111 12.73 -16.34 -16.11
C GLN A 111 11.32 -15.80 -15.90
N ASN A 112 10.87 -14.95 -16.82
CA ASN A 112 9.54 -14.32 -16.76
C ASN A 112 8.38 -15.30 -17.05
N ASP A 113 8.67 -16.48 -17.61
CA ASP A 113 7.71 -17.52 -18.01
C ASP A 113 7.96 -18.85 -17.25
N PHE A 114 8.10 -18.76 -15.92
CA PHE A 114 8.38 -19.91 -15.07
C PHE A 114 7.46 -19.94 -13.85
N ASN A 115 6.62 -20.97 -13.72
CA ASN A 115 5.66 -21.10 -12.62
C ASN A 115 6.34 -21.63 -11.34
N TRP A 116 6.66 -20.71 -10.42
CA TRP A 116 7.29 -21.06 -9.14
C TRP A 116 6.36 -21.71 -8.11
N ASN A 117 5.04 -21.74 -8.35
CA ASN A 117 4.08 -22.26 -7.37
C ASN A 117 3.89 -23.78 -7.44
N VAL A 118 4.58 -24.47 -8.36
CA VAL A 118 4.58 -25.95 -8.43
C VAL A 118 5.10 -26.59 -7.15
N ALA A 119 4.69 -27.83 -6.88
CA ALA A 119 5.26 -28.59 -5.78
C ALA A 119 6.70 -28.99 -6.16
N PRO A 120 7.73 -28.63 -5.38
CA PRO A 120 9.12 -28.93 -5.71
C PRO A 120 9.42 -30.43 -5.88
N SER A 121 8.58 -31.31 -5.34
CA SER A 121 8.66 -32.77 -5.44
C SER A 121 7.82 -33.38 -6.57
N ASP A 122 7.13 -32.58 -7.38
CA ASP A 122 6.30 -33.07 -8.49
C ASP A 122 7.11 -33.14 -9.79
N TYR A 123 7.55 -34.36 -10.11
CA TYR A 123 8.44 -34.67 -11.22
C TYR A 123 7.76 -34.60 -12.60
N GLU A 124 6.43 -34.52 -12.66
CA GLU A 124 5.67 -34.52 -13.91
C GLU A 124 5.45 -33.12 -14.49
N THR A 125 5.74 -32.07 -13.71
CA THR A 125 5.54 -30.69 -14.14
C THR A 125 6.52 -30.25 -15.24
N LYS A 126 6.05 -29.35 -16.12
CA LYS A 126 6.87 -28.78 -17.20
C LYS A 126 8.08 -28.03 -16.62
N GLU A 127 7.86 -27.33 -15.52
CA GLU A 127 8.85 -26.58 -14.76
C GLU A 127 9.94 -27.50 -14.21
N PHE A 128 9.54 -28.62 -13.60
CA PHE A 128 10.49 -29.61 -13.10
C PHE A 128 11.33 -30.19 -14.25
N ARG A 129 10.70 -30.63 -15.34
CA ARG A 129 11.43 -31.18 -16.50
C ARG A 129 12.40 -30.17 -17.12
N SER A 130 12.00 -28.91 -17.25
CA SER A 130 12.84 -27.84 -17.82
C SER A 130 14.07 -27.54 -16.94
N VAL A 131 13.88 -27.43 -15.63
CA VAL A 131 15.01 -27.25 -14.69
C VAL A 131 15.89 -28.50 -14.66
N HIS A 132 15.27 -29.69 -14.71
CA HIS A 132 15.98 -30.97 -14.72
C HIS A 132 16.91 -31.11 -15.92
N GLU A 133 16.47 -30.74 -17.13
CA GLU A 133 17.32 -30.73 -18.32
C GLU A 133 18.54 -29.81 -18.16
N LYS A 134 18.34 -28.60 -17.62
CA LYS A 134 19.43 -27.64 -17.35
C LYS A 134 20.40 -28.15 -16.28
N VAL A 135 19.87 -28.62 -15.16
CA VAL A 135 20.65 -29.21 -14.04
C VAL A 135 21.49 -30.39 -14.53
N LYS A 136 20.88 -31.26 -15.33
CA LYS A 136 21.56 -32.42 -15.91
C LYS A 136 22.70 -32.00 -16.85
N ALA A 137 22.44 -31.07 -17.77
CA ALA A 137 23.46 -30.56 -18.67
C ALA A 137 24.66 -29.94 -17.93
N ILE A 138 24.41 -29.18 -16.85
CA ILE A 138 25.47 -28.55 -16.06
C ILE A 138 26.31 -29.59 -15.30
N LEU A 139 25.67 -30.56 -14.66
CA LEU A 139 26.38 -31.59 -13.90
C LEU A 139 27.19 -32.53 -14.80
N ASP A 140 26.62 -32.92 -15.94
CA ASP A 140 27.30 -33.80 -16.90
C ASP A 140 28.51 -33.08 -17.54
N GLN A 141 28.47 -31.74 -17.69
CA GLN A 141 29.58 -30.94 -18.19
C GLN A 141 30.65 -30.60 -17.14
N LYS A 142 30.28 -30.45 -15.87
CA LYS A 142 31.19 -29.92 -14.82
C LYS A 142 31.67 -30.95 -13.80
N THR A 143 31.19 -32.19 -13.87
CA THR A 143 31.58 -33.32 -13.02
C THR A 143 31.67 -32.95 -11.53
N LEU A 144 30.56 -32.50 -10.95
CA LEU A 144 30.46 -32.07 -9.55
C LEU A 144 29.72 -33.07 -8.66
N LEU A 145 29.69 -34.34 -9.06
CA LEU A 145 29.06 -35.45 -8.37
C LEU A 145 30.15 -36.32 -7.71
N PHE A 146 30.02 -36.59 -6.42
CA PHE A 146 30.97 -37.37 -5.63
C PHE A 146 30.27 -38.53 -4.91
N GLU A 147 30.69 -39.76 -5.16
CA GLU A 147 30.27 -40.94 -4.39
C GLU A 147 31.12 -41.08 -3.13
N TYR A 148 30.49 -41.17 -1.95
CA TYR A 148 31.26 -41.08 -0.70
C TYR A 148 32.26 -42.22 -0.49
N GLU A 149 32.01 -43.41 -1.03
CA GLU A 149 32.92 -44.57 -0.89
C GLU A 149 34.10 -44.50 -1.86
N LYS A 150 33.89 -43.96 -3.07
CA LYS A 150 34.92 -43.89 -4.12
C LYS A 150 35.71 -42.59 -4.08
N ASP A 151 35.04 -41.48 -3.81
CA ASP A 151 35.55 -40.12 -4.04
C ASP A 151 35.84 -39.36 -2.73
N ASP A 152 35.87 -40.01 -1.56
CA ASP A 152 36.02 -39.34 -0.24
C ASP A 152 37.20 -38.36 -0.21
N LYS A 153 38.36 -38.78 -0.73
CA LYS A 153 39.57 -37.95 -0.79
C LYS A 153 39.40 -36.74 -1.71
N GLU A 154 38.68 -36.90 -2.81
CA GLU A 154 38.45 -35.85 -3.79
C GLU A 154 37.41 -34.86 -3.29
N LEU A 155 36.31 -35.34 -2.69
CA LEU A 155 35.29 -34.53 -2.04
C LEU A 155 35.89 -33.67 -0.92
N ARG A 156 36.73 -34.25 -0.05
CA ARG A 156 37.43 -33.48 0.99
C ARG A 156 38.35 -32.40 0.41
N ARG A 157 39.03 -32.69 -0.71
CA ARG A 157 39.87 -31.71 -1.41
C ARG A 157 39.03 -30.62 -2.09
N PHE A 158 37.88 -30.98 -2.66
CA PHE A 158 36.93 -30.08 -3.28
C PHE A 158 36.37 -29.09 -2.25
N ILE A 159 35.86 -29.59 -1.12
CA ILE A 159 35.35 -28.73 -0.03
C ILE A 159 36.47 -27.83 0.49
N LYS A 160 37.65 -28.40 0.82
CA LYS A 160 38.78 -27.61 1.31
C LYS A 160 39.22 -26.52 0.32
N SER A 161 39.10 -26.73 -0.99
CA SER A 161 39.52 -25.74 -2.00
C SER A 161 38.44 -24.71 -2.35
N ASN A 162 37.16 -25.11 -2.28
CA ASN A 162 36.03 -24.29 -2.75
C ASN A 162 35.25 -23.61 -1.62
N PHE A 163 35.43 -24.06 -0.38
CA PHE A 163 34.75 -23.56 0.83
C PHE A 163 35.76 -22.92 1.81
N VAL A 164 36.81 -22.23 1.33
CA VAL A 164 37.82 -21.62 2.22
C VAL A 164 37.30 -20.36 2.91
N VAL A 165 37.31 -20.36 4.25
CA VAL A 165 37.21 -19.14 5.09
C VAL A 165 38.62 -18.63 5.36
N GLY A 166 38.88 -17.33 5.12
CA GLY A 166 40.15 -16.71 5.53
C GLY A 166 41.14 -16.34 4.43
N LYS A 167 40.70 -15.99 3.21
CA LYS A 167 41.47 -15.06 2.34
C LYS A 167 40.91 -13.64 2.29
N PHE A 168 39.91 -13.33 3.11
CA PHE A 168 39.07 -12.13 2.98
C PHE A 168 39.32 -11.03 4.03
N GLY A 169 40.57 -10.90 4.49
CA GLY A 169 41.06 -9.66 5.12
C GLY A 169 41.60 -8.64 4.11
N LEU A 170 41.82 -9.05 2.86
CA LEU A 170 42.48 -8.25 1.80
C LEU A 170 41.92 -8.48 0.38
N THR A 171 40.89 -9.33 0.20
CA THR A 171 40.31 -9.57 -1.13
C THR A 171 39.06 -8.75 -1.34
N LYS A 172 39.12 -7.90 -2.37
CA LYS A 172 38.01 -7.07 -2.84
C LYS A 172 36.90 -7.95 -3.42
N ASN A 173 35.63 -7.60 -3.21
CA ASN A 173 34.47 -8.31 -3.77
C ASN A 173 34.42 -8.18 -5.29
N ARG A 174 34.33 -9.29 -6.03
CA ARG A 174 34.25 -9.26 -7.50
C ARG A 174 32.95 -8.66 -7.99
N ILE A 175 33.03 -7.81 -9.00
CA ILE A 175 31.88 -7.23 -9.69
C ILE A 175 31.53 -8.11 -10.89
N ASP A 176 30.25 -8.44 -11.04
CA ASP A 176 29.75 -9.27 -12.14
C ASP A 176 28.36 -8.80 -12.61
N LYS A 177 27.78 -9.54 -13.57
CA LYS A 177 26.45 -9.25 -14.15
C LYS A 177 25.31 -9.28 -13.12
N ASN A 178 25.51 -9.88 -11.95
CA ASN A 178 24.48 -10.17 -10.97
C ASN A 178 24.47 -9.15 -9.82
N ASN A 179 25.63 -8.55 -9.50
CA ASN A 179 25.75 -7.65 -8.35
C ASN A 179 25.98 -6.16 -8.69
N PHE A 180 26.24 -5.81 -9.95
CA PHE A 180 26.59 -4.44 -10.32
C PHE A 180 25.49 -3.41 -10.02
N ILE A 181 24.21 -3.79 -10.01
CA ILE A 181 23.07 -2.91 -9.65
C ILE A 181 23.01 -2.66 -8.15
N VAL A 182 23.25 -3.69 -7.34
CA VAL A 182 23.30 -3.58 -5.88
C VAL A 182 24.48 -2.72 -5.45
N ILE A 183 25.62 -2.89 -6.12
CA ILE A 183 26.82 -2.08 -5.90
C ILE A 183 26.57 -0.62 -6.35
N TYR A 184 25.85 -0.41 -7.46
CA TYR A 184 25.42 0.94 -7.88
C TYR A 184 24.60 1.65 -6.80
N ASN A 185 23.61 0.99 -6.18
CA ASN A 185 22.81 1.59 -5.11
C ASN A 185 23.66 1.97 -3.89
N LYS A 186 24.64 1.14 -3.53
CA LYS A 186 25.58 1.44 -2.44
C LYS A 186 26.52 2.60 -2.81
N TRP A 187 27.02 2.63 -4.05
CA TRP A 187 27.84 3.72 -4.59
C TRP A 187 27.05 5.05 -4.62
N HIS A 188 25.78 4.99 -5.01
CA HIS A 188 24.87 6.14 -5.06
C HIS A 188 24.68 6.80 -3.69
N GLN A 189 24.64 6.02 -2.61
CA GLN A 189 24.46 6.57 -1.26
C GLN A 189 25.77 7.10 -0.66
N THR A 190 26.92 6.61 -1.11
CA THR A 190 28.21 6.82 -0.45
C THR A 190 29.16 7.72 -1.23
N VAL A 191 29.35 7.48 -2.52
CA VAL A 191 30.32 8.19 -3.37
C VAL A 191 29.65 9.35 -4.10
N LYS A 192 28.47 9.14 -4.69
CA LYS A 192 27.77 10.20 -5.46
C LYS A 192 27.62 11.53 -4.70
N PRO A 193 27.27 11.59 -3.40
CA PRO A 193 27.13 12.86 -2.68
C PRO A 193 28.43 13.67 -2.59
N THR A 194 29.59 13.03 -2.78
CA THR A 194 30.88 13.69 -2.68
C THR A 194 31.39 14.24 -4.00
N ILE A 195 30.76 13.92 -5.13
CA ILE A 195 31.14 14.44 -6.46
C ILE A 195 30.60 15.87 -6.64
N ALA A 196 31.47 16.79 -7.05
CA ALA A 196 31.20 18.23 -7.22
C ALA A 196 30.43 18.55 -8.51
N VAL A 197 29.29 17.87 -8.74
CA VAL A 197 28.43 18.02 -9.91
C VAL A 197 27.07 18.61 -9.54
N LYS A 198 26.62 19.61 -10.30
CA LYS A 198 25.24 20.08 -10.27
C LYS A 198 24.36 19.11 -11.06
N TRP A 199 23.90 18.03 -10.40
CA TRP A 199 23.18 16.91 -11.02
C TRP A 199 21.98 17.30 -11.90
N GLU A 200 21.23 18.34 -11.51
CA GLU A 200 20.08 18.84 -12.29
C GLU A 200 20.48 19.43 -13.65
N ILE A 201 21.70 19.97 -13.77
CA ILE A 201 22.22 20.53 -15.02
C ILE A 201 22.84 19.41 -15.87
N ALA A 202 23.59 18.50 -15.24
CA ALA A 202 24.22 17.36 -15.94
C ALA A 202 23.18 16.48 -16.66
N LYS A 203 22.03 16.22 -16.02
CA LYS A 203 20.92 15.45 -16.59
C LYS A 203 20.33 16.07 -17.86
N LYS A 204 20.24 17.41 -17.91
CA LYS A 204 19.75 18.13 -19.10
C LYS A 204 20.69 18.00 -20.32
N SER A 205 21.95 17.67 -20.08
CA SER A 205 22.94 17.40 -21.12
C SER A 205 23.11 15.90 -21.43
N GLY A 206 22.20 15.05 -20.96
CA GLY A 206 22.19 13.61 -21.23
C GLY A 206 23.10 12.76 -20.33
N ILE A 207 23.78 13.38 -19.35
CA ILE A 207 24.68 12.70 -18.42
C ILE A 207 23.94 12.36 -17.13
N ILE A 208 23.91 11.09 -16.75
CA ILE A 208 23.28 10.58 -15.53
C ILE A 208 24.33 10.11 -14.52
N ASP A 209 23.92 9.91 -13.27
CA ASP A 209 24.79 9.40 -12.20
C ASP A 209 25.30 7.97 -12.48
N GLY A 210 24.54 7.17 -13.22
CA GLY A 210 25.01 5.90 -13.77
C GLY A 210 26.27 6.02 -14.66
N ASP A 211 26.48 7.14 -15.37
CA ASP A 211 27.67 7.33 -16.21
C ASP A 211 28.95 7.50 -15.37
N PHE A 212 28.84 8.16 -14.22
CA PHE A 212 29.94 8.30 -13.25
C PHE A 212 30.26 6.95 -12.59
N TYR A 213 29.23 6.18 -12.25
CA TYR A 213 29.42 4.83 -11.72
C TYR A 213 30.10 3.89 -12.72
N LEU A 214 29.72 3.95 -14.00
CA LEU A 214 30.36 3.17 -15.07
C LEU A 214 31.83 3.60 -15.25
N ALA A 215 32.11 4.90 -15.21
CA ALA A 215 33.49 5.42 -15.28
C ALA A 215 34.35 4.91 -14.13
N ASP A 216 33.82 4.93 -12.91
CA ASP A 216 34.48 4.40 -11.72
C ASP A 216 34.70 2.89 -11.80
N MET A 217 33.67 2.15 -12.16
CA MET A 217 33.71 0.69 -12.15
C MET A 217 34.61 0.15 -13.26
N LEU A 218 34.62 0.78 -14.43
CA LEU A 218 35.47 0.38 -15.56
C LEU A 218 36.83 1.10 -15.55
N SER A 219 37.43 1.26 -14.35
CA SER A 219 38.73 1.92 -14.17
C SER A 219 39.77 1.01 -13.52
N HIS A 220 41.03 1.25 -13.85
CA HIS A 220 42.20 0.71 -13.18
C HIS A 220 43.07 1.87 -12.69
N GLU A 221 43.56 1.81 -11.44
CA GLU A 221 44.32 2.91 -10.82
C GLU A 221 43.64 4.29 -10.96
N ASN A 222 42.32 4.32 -10.73
CA ASN A 222 41.46 5.50 -10.93
C ASN A 222 41.53 6.10 -12.34
N THR A 223 41.87 5.32 -13.36
CA THR A 223 41.82 5.74 -14.76
C THR A 223 40.88 4.83 -15.52
N THR A 224 39.81 5.41 -16.08
CA THR A 224 38.81 4.67 -16.84
C THR A 224 39.44 4.06 -18.10
N LEU A 225 39.21 2.77 -18.31
CA LEU A 225 39.81 1.99 -19.41
C LEU A 225 39.03 2.12 -20.72
N LYS A 226 37.72 2.38 -20.66
CA LYS A 226 36.85 2.48 -21.83
C LYS A 226 36.65 3.93 -22.25
N GLU A 227 37.48 4.41 -23.18
CA GLU A 227 37.48 5.80 -23.67
C GLU A 227 36.15 6.25 -24.31
N LYS A 228 35.28 5.31 -24.69
CA LYS A 228 33.96 5.59 -25.31
C LYS A 228 32.85 5.98 -24.32
N LEU A 229 33.10 5.94 -23.01
CA LEU A 229 32.09 6.31 -22.00
C LEU A 229 31.81 7.83 -21.98
N PHE A 230 30.61 8.22 -21.58
CA PHE A 230 30.22 9.65 -21.50
C PHE A 230 31.01 10.42 -20.43
N VAL A 231 31.46 9.73 -19.39
CA VAL A 231 32.28 10.24 -18.29
C VAL A 231 33.51 9.37 -18.16
N LEU A 232 34.68 9.97 -17.91
CA LEU A 232 35.91 9.26 -17.57
C LEU A 232 36.46 9.72 -16.24
N LEU A 233 36.93 8.78 -15.43
CA LEU A 233 37.73 9.05 -14.24
C LEU A 233 39.20 9.15 -14.66
N ARG A 234 39.87 10.23 -14.25
CA ARG A 234 41.30 10.51 -14.48
C ARG A 234 41.96 10.82 -13.15
N SER A 235 42.46 9.78 -12.49
CA SER A 235 43.14 9.83 -11.18
C SER A 235 42.28 10.44 -10.05
N ASP A 236 42.21 11.76 -9.97
CA ASP A 236 41.58 12.54 -8.90
C ASP A 236 40.31 13.31 -9.35
N HIS A 237 39.97 13.30 -10.64
CA HIS A 237 38.84 14.05 -11.19
C HIS A 237 38.12 13.28 -12.31
N TYR A 238 36.95 13.78 -12.70
CA TYR A 238 36.20 13.29 -13.85
C TYR A 238 36.29 14.25 -15.04
N GLU A 239 36.44 13.69 -16.24
CA GLU A 239 36.33 14.39 -17.53
C GLU A 239 35.04 14.00 -18.25
N LEU A 240 34.33 14.99 -18.79
CA LEU A 240 33.08 14.82 -19.54
C LEU A 240 32.96 15.86 -20.67
N ASP A 241 31.96 15.69 -21.55
CA ASP A 241 31.68 16.61 -22.68
C ASP A 241 32.91 16.85 -23.56
N ARG A 242 33.62 15.76 -23.89
CA ARG A 242 34.85 15.75 -24.69
C ARG A 242 34.52 15.98 -26.16
N LYS A 243 34.97 17.09 -26.72
CA LYS A 243 34.68 17.51 -28.11
C LYS A 243 35.95 18.00 -28.79
N VAL A 244 36.05 17.71 -30.07
CA VAL A 244 37.03 18.31 -30.97
C VAL A 244 36.28 19.33 -31.81
N ASP A 245 36.73 20.58 -31.80
CA ASP A 245 36.12 21.62 -32.63
C ASP A 245 36.50 21.48 -34.11
N GLU A 246 35.89 22.29 -34.98
CA GLU A 246 36.12 22.25 -36.43
C GLU A 246 37.58 22.59 -36.81
N ALA A 247 38.36 23.17 -35.89
CA ALA A 247 39.79 23.47 -36.07
C ALA A 247 40.70 22.33 -35.55
N GLY A 248 40.14 21.23 -35.05
CA GLY A 248 40.89 20.09 -34.52
C GLY A 248 41.35 20.25 -33.07
N MET A 249 40.90 21.28 -32.34
CA MET A 249 41.29 21.48 -30.93
C MET A 249 40.37 20.69 -30.00
N PHE A 250 40.98 19.98 -29.04
CA PHE A 250 40.28 19.17 -28.05
C PHE A 250 39.88 20.00 -26.82
N SER A 251 38.63 19.89 -26.39
CA SER A 251 38.11 20.51 -25.17
C SER A 251 37.35 19.47 -24.32
N SER A 252 37.47 19.58 -22.99
CA SER A 252 36.76 18.75 -22.01
C SER A 252 36.31 19.58 -20.80
N LYS A 253 35.26 19.12 -20.11
CA LYS A 253 34.82 19.68 -18.82
C LYS A 253 35.30 18.78 -17.69
N ARG A 254 35.76 19.40 -16.59
CA ARG A 254 36.28 18.73 -15.40
C ARG A 254 35.36 18.93 -14.20
N THR A 255 35.21 17.88 -13.39
CA THR A 255 34.58 17.94 -12.06
C THR A 255 35.36 17.08 -11.07
N GLU A 256 35.31 17.42 -9.78
CA GLU A 256 36.19 16.87 -8.74
C GLU A 256 35.38 16.26 -7.59
N PHE A 257 36.06 15.73 -6.58
CA PHE A 257 35.46 15.23 -5.35
C PHE A 257 35.60 16.25 -4.22
N ASN A 258 34.48 16.65 -3.61
CA ASN A 258 34.43 17.59 -2.49
C ASN A 258 35.18 17.08 -1.25
N ASP A 259 35.32 15.76 -1.11
CA ASP A 259 35.96 15.08 0.02
C ASP A 259 37.37 14.57 -0.30
N LYS A 260 37.96 15.02 -1.41
CA LYS A 260 39.29 14.55 -1.87
C LYS A 260 39.36 13.02 -2.02
N GLN A 261 38.31 12.41 -2.57
CA GLN A 261 38.19 10.97 -2.85
C GLN A 261 38.17 10.04 -1.63
N LEU A 262 37.92 10.55 -0.42
CA LEU A 262 37.88 9.71 0.79
C LEU A 262 36.81 8.61 0.68
N ALA A 263 35.55 8.98 0.41
CA ALA A 263 34.44 8.05 0.28
C ALA A 263 34.61 7.13 -0.93
N HIS A 264 35.08 7.66 -2.06
CA HIS A 264 35.39 6.89 -3.26
C HIS A 264 36.44 5.79 -2.98
N THR A 265 37.54 6.14 -2.31
CA THR A 265 38.61 5.19 -1.97
C THR A 265 38.13 4.12 -0.99
N GLN A 266 37.42 4.53 0.07
CA GLN A 266 36.84 3.58 1.04
C GLN A 266 35.82 2.64 0.41
N PHE A 267 35.05 3.13 -0.56
CA PHE A 267 34.07 2.33 -1.28
C PHE A 267 34.74 1.30 -2.18
N TRP A 268 35.63 1.73 -3.08
CA TRP A 268 36.26 0.85 -4.06
C TRP A 268 37.35 -0.06 -3.48
N ASN A 269 37.82 0.20 -2.26
CA ASN A 269 38.63 -0.77 -1.51
C ASN A 269 37.85 -2.04 -1.12
N LYS A 270 36.52 -2.03 -1.25
CA LYS A 270 35.66 -3.19 -0.99
C LYS A 270 35.38 -4.03 -2.25
N TYR A 271 35.71 -3.55 -3.45
CA TYR A 271 35.29 -4.17 -4.73
C TYR A 271 36.42 -4.28 -5.77
N GLU A 272 36.55 -5.44 -6.43
CA GLU A 272 37.56 -5.71 -7.46
C GLU A 272 37.08 -5.04 -8.75
N ARG A 273 37.76 -3.95 -9.14
CA ARG A 273 37.53 -3.21 -10.37
C ARG A 273 38.81 -3.10 -11.20
N PRO A 274 38.74 -3.16 -12.55
CA PRO A 274 37.52 -3.35 -13.34
C PRO A 274 36.95 -4.79 -13.21
N PRO A 275 35.64 -5.00 -13.48
CA PRO A 275 35.05 -6.33 -13.64
C PRO A 275 35.79 -7.16 -14.71
N LYS A 276 35.50 -8.46 -14.83
CA LYS A 276 36.03 -9.26 -15.96
C LYS A 276 35.61 -8.63 -17.29
N GLU A 277 36.54 -8.57 -18.26
CA GLU A 277 36.31 -7.94 -19.58
C GLU A 277 35.04 -8.42 -20.28
N GLY A 278 34.74 -9.73 -20.21
CA GLY A 278 33.51 -10.31 -20.78
C GLY A 278 32.19 -9.80 -20.19
N TYR A 279 32.22 -8.98 -19.14
CA TYR A 279 31.03 -8.34 -18.55
C TYR A 279 30.89 -6.88 -18.95
N TRP A 280 31.90 -6.27 -19.56
CA TRP A 280 31.93 -4.83 -19.79
C TRP A 280 30.85 -4.38 -20.75
N ASP A 281 30.69 -5.06 -21.88
CA ASP A 281 29.68 -4.69 -22.87
C ASP A 281 28.27 -4.90 -22.32
N TYR A 282 28.01 -6.02 -21.65
CA TYR A 282 26.73 -6.27 -20.97
C TYR A 282 26.37 -5.16 -19.96
N ILE A 283 27.32 -4.76 -19.10
CA ILE A 283 27.04 -3.76 -18.06
C ILE A 283 26.86 -2.36 -18.68
N VAL A 284 27.60 -2.04 -19.74
CA VAL A 284 27.44 -0.78 -20.48
C VAL A 284 26.13 -0.73 -21.27
N GLU A 285 25.71 -1.85 -21.87
CA GLU A 285 24.44 -1.99 -22.59
C GLU A 285 23.23 -1.92 -21.65
N ARG A 286 23.37 -2.38 -20.40
CA ARG A 286 22.33 -2.30 -19.35
C ARG A 286 22.39 -1.02 -18.51
N ARG A 287 22.88 0.07 -19.10
CA ARG A 287 22.91 1.43 -18.51
C ARG A 287 21.52 1.88 -18.02
N ASP A 288 20.45 1.42 -18.67
CA ASP A 288 19.05 1.67 -18.31
C ASP A 288 18.68 1.20 -16.88
N LEU A 289 19.38 0.20 -16.35
CA LEU A 289 19.15 -0.32 -15.00
C LEU A 289 19.75 0.57 -13.91
N LEU A 290 20.63 1.51 -14.26
CA LEU A 290 21.37 2.39 -13.36
C LEU A 290 20.65 3.72 -13.14
N VAL A 291 19.33 3.68 -12.91
CA VAL A 291 18.49 4.86 -12.71
C VAL A 291 18.03 4.93 -11.25
N PRO A 292 18.15 6.10 -10.58
CA PRO A 292 17.77 6.23 -9.17
C PRO A 292 16.30 5.91 -8.90
N GLN A 293 16.01 5.28 -7.76
CA GLN A 293 14.66 4.91 -7.33
C GLN A 293 13.72 6.13 -7.21
N ASP A 294 14.29 7.29 -6.86
CA ASP A 294 13.64 8.60 -6.79
C ASP A 294 13.23 9.18 -8.16
N VAL A 295 13.80 8.73 -9.28
CA VAL A 295 13.28 9.03 -10.64
C VAL A 295 12.04 8.20 -10.95
N ARG A 296 11.90 6.99 -10.36
CA ARG A 296 10.66 6.19 -10.38
C ARG A 296 9.58 6.83 -9.50
N GLU A 297 9.95 7.54 -8.45
CA GLU A 297 9.03 8.21 -7.53
C GLU A 297 8.60 9.63 -7.98
N ARG A 298 9.40 10.35 -8.79
CA ARG A 298 9.12 11.75 -9.16
C ARG A 298 8.15 11.96 -10.31
N LYS A 299 7.79 10.93 -11.08
CA LYS A 299 7.01 11.10 -12.32
C LYS A 299 5.50 10.95 -12.20
N GLY A 300 4.96 10.51 -11.06
CA GLY A 300 3.52 10.37 -10.89
C GLY A 300 2.87 9.28 -11.76
N SER A 301 3.67 8.39 -12.37
CA SER A 301 3.19 7.13 -12.93
C SER A 301 2.85 6.19 -11.77
N PHE A 302 1.57 5.90 -11.56
CA PHE A 302 1.13 4.90 -10.58
C PHE A 302 1.57 3.52 -11.08
N PHE A 303 2.56 2.91 -10.43
CA PHE A 303 3.00 1.56 -10.77
C PHE A 303 2.03 0.55 -10.17
N THR A 304 1.51 -0.36 -11.00
CA THR A 304 0.68 -1.48 -10.54
C THR A 304 1.60 -2.62 -10.07
N PRO A 305 1.56 -3.01 -8.79
CA PRO A 305 2.33 -4.13 -8.27
C PRO A 305 2.05 -5.44 -9.01
N GLN A 306 3.10 -6.22 -9.27
CA GLN A 306 3.01 -7.48 -10.04
C GLN A 306 1.99 -8.46 -9.46
N ILE A 307 1.89 -8.57 -8.13
CA ILE A 307 0.90 -9.42 -7.46
C ILE A 307 -0.55 -9.09 -7.85
N TRP A 308 -0.86 -7.81 -8.09
CA TRP A 308 -2.18 -7.37 -8.54
C TRP A 308 -2.36 -7.53 -10.04
N VAL A 309 -1.28 -7.40 -10.82
CA VAL A 309 -1.30 -7.71 -12.25
C VAL A 309 -1.66 -9.18 -12.46
N GLU A 310 -0.94 -10.11 -11.82
CA GLU A 310 -1.21 -11.56 -11.90
C GLU A 310 -2.63 -11.90 -11.44
N LEU A 311 -3.07 -11.35 -10.31
CA LEU A 311 -4.43 -11.57 -9.80
C LEU A 311 -5.50 -11.05 -10.78
N SER A 312 -5.29 -9.88 -11.38
CA SER A 312 -6.23 -9.30 -12.35
C SER A 312 -6.33 -10.10 -13.65
N GLN A 313 -5.22 -10.66 -14.13
CA GLN A 313 -5.21 -11.54 -15.30
C GLN A 313 -5.91 -12.88 -15.01
N LYS A 314 -5.78 -13.41 -13.78
CA LYS A 314 -6.56 -14.56 -13.34
C LYS A 314 -8.06 -14.27 -13.36
N TYR A 315 -8.49 -13.11 -12.85
CA TYR A 315 -9.92 -12.74 -12.89
C TYR A 315 -10.43 -12.53 -14.32
N LEU A 316 -9.58 -12.03 -15.23
CA LEU A 316 -9.90 -11.95 -16.66
C LEU A 316 -10.12 -13.34 -17.27
N ALA A 317 -9.22 -14.30 -16.99
CA ALA A 317 -9.38 -15.68 -17.44
C ALA A 317 -10.66 -16.32 -16.88
N ASP A 318 -10.96 -16.10 -15.59
CA ASP A 318 -12.20 -16.61 -14.96
C ASP A 318 -13.49 -16.11 -15.66
N VAL A 319 -13.46 -14.90 -16.26
CA VAL A 319 -14.62 -14.28 -16.90
C VAL A 319 -14.66 -14.54 -18.41
N LEU A 320 -13.51 -14.54 -19.07
CA LEU A 320 -13.40 -14.60 -20.54
C LEU A 320 -12.99 -15.99 -21.07
N GLY A 321 -12.57 -16.91 -20.20
CA GLY A 321 -12.05 -18.23 -20.55
C GLY A 321 -10.51 -18.29 -20.52
N ASP A 322 -9.94 -19.48 -20.47
CA ASP A 322 -8.49 -19.69 -20.34
C ASP A 322 -7.71 -19.16 -21.56
N ASP A 323 -8.28 -19.27 -22.76
CA ASP A 323 -7.67 -18.85 -24.04
C ASP A 323 -7.97 -17.39 -24.42
N TRP A 324 -8.44 -16.57 -23.47
CA TRP A 324 -8.90 -15.21 -23.76
C TRP A 324 -7.85 -14.31 -24.43
N GLN A 325 -6.56 -14.54 -24.20
CA GLN A 325 -5.48 -13.74 -24.80
C GLN A 325 -5.34 -13.97 -26.32
N ASP A 326 -5.78 -15.12 -26.83
CA ASP A 326 -5.81 -15.41 -28.26
C ASP A 326 -7.13 -14.99 -28.91
N GLU A 327 -8.20 -14.92 -28.13
CA GLU A 327 -9.51 -14.50 -28.64
C GLU A 327 -9.72 -12.99 -28.61
N TYR A 328 -9.13 -12.29 -27.63
CA TYR A 328 -9.37 -10.87 -27.37
C TYR A 328 -8.16 -10.01 -27.71
N PHE A 329 -8.44 -8.78 -28.13
CA PHE A 329 -7.48 -7.69 -28.23
C PHE A 329 -7.40 -6.94 -26.91
N ILE A 330 -6.23 -6.40 -26.58
CA ILE A 330 -5.95 -5.72 -25.32
C ILE A 330 -5.44 -4.31 -25.62
N TRP A 331 -6.05 -3.31 -25.00
CA TRP A 331 -5.54 -1.95 -25.05
C TRP A 331 -5.44 -1.36 -23.64
N ASP A 332 -4.22 -1.04 -23.22
CA ASP A 332 -3.98 -0.18 -22.06
C ASP A 332 -3.81 1.27 -22.53
N CYS A 333 -4.84 2.08 -22.33
CA CYS A 333 -4.85 3.47 -22.77
C CYS A 333 -4.22 4.45 -21.75
N ALA A 334 -3.68 3.95 -20.64
CA ALA A 334 -2.97 4.71 -19.62
C ALA A 334 -1.75 3.91 -19.09
N ALA A 335 -0.98 3.34 -20.01
CA ALA A 335 -0.03 2.26 -19.70
C ALA A 335 1.14 2.66 -18.79
N GLY A 336 1.45 3.96 -18.69
CA GLY A 336 2.68 4.42 -18.08
C GLY A 336 3.86 3.67 -18.70
N THR A 337 4.67 3.00 -17.89
CA THR A 337 5.81 2.18 -18.36
C THR A 337 5.45 0.73 -18.73
N GLY A 338 4.17 0.38 -18.80
CA GLY A 338 3.67 -0.91 -19.30
C GLY A 338 3.61 -2.05 -18.28
N ASN A 339 3.64 -1.77 -16.97
CA ASN A 339 3.72 -2.83 -15.95
C ASN A 339 2.45 -3.69 -15.86
N LEU A 340 1.29 -3.12 -16.16
CA LEU A 340 0.02 -3.84 -16.19
C LEU A 340 -0.02 -4.92 -17.28
N LEU A 341 0.78 -4.74 -18.34
CA LEU A 341 0.85 -5.63 -19.49
C LEU A 341 1.82 -6.81 -19.28
N ASN A 342 2.56 -6.83 -18.17
CA ASN A 342 3.49 -7.93 -17.86
C ASN A 342 2.73 -9.24 -17.66
N GLY A 343 3.24 -10.34 -18.22
CA GLY A 343 2.62 -11.67 -18.13
C GLY A 343 1.67 -12.00 -19.29
N LEU A 344 1.30 -11.02 -20.13
CA LEU A 344 0.53 -11.28 -21.33
C LEU A 344 1.39 -11.96 -22.42
N THR A 345 0.84 -12.95 -23.10
CA THR A 345 1.57 -13.90 -23.95
C THR A 345 1.44 -13.58 -25.44
N ASN A 346 0.32 -13.01 -25.90
CA ASN A 346 0.09 -12.71 -27.30
C ASN A 346 0.39 -11.24 -27.66
N LYS A 347 1.67 -10.92 -27.92
CA LYS A 347 2.11 -9.55 -28.25
C LYS A 347 1.42 -8.92 -29.47
N TYR A 348 0.88 -9.72 -30.39
CA TYR A 348 0.17 -9.23 -31.57
C TYR A 348 -1.21 -8.66 -31.23
N HIS A 349 -1.73 -8.98 -30.05
CA HIS A 349 -3.04 -8.52 -29.58
C HIS A 349 -2.94 -7.39 -28.54
N ILE A 350 -1.74 -6.86 -28.25
CA ILE A 350 -1.55 -5.88 -27.18
C ILE A 350 -1.18 -4.51 -27.75
N TRP A 351 -1.92 -3.48 -27.36
CA TRP A 351 -1.62 -2.07 -27.60
C TRP A 351 -1.43 -1.33 -26.27
N ALA A 352 -0.44 -0.43 -26.24
CA ALA A 352 -0.12 0.37 -25.08
C ALA A 352 0.00 1.84 -25.47
N SER A 353 -0.72 2.71 -24.77
CA SER A 353 -0.60 4.15 -24.96
C SER A 353 -0.54 4.91 -23.65
N THR A 354 0.19 6.03 -23.66
CA THR A 354 0.37 6.89 -22.50
C THR A 354 0.54 8.34 -22.93
N LEU A 355 0.29 9.27 -22.01
CA LEU A 355 0.40 10.71 -22.24
C LEU A 355 1.87 11.15 -22.40
N ASP A 356 2.78 10.56 -21.61
CA ASP A 356 4.20 10.96 -21.56
C ASP A 356 5.02 10.20 -22.62
N GLN A 357 5.64 10.93 -23.54
CA GLN A 357 6.53 10.38 -24.55
C GLN A 357 7.73 9.61 -23.94
N GLN A 358 8.19 9.99 -22.75
CA GLN A 358 9.28 9.28 -22.08
C GLN A 358 8.86 7.87 -21.61
N ASP A 359 7.60 7.70 -21.23
CA ASP A 359 7.07 6.39 -20.85
C ASP A 359 6.96 5.46 -22.07
N VAL A 360 6.63 6.01 -23.24
CA VAL A 360 6.67 5.31 -24.54
C VAL A 360 8.09 4.84 -24.83
N GLU A 361 9.08 5.71 -24.70
CA GLU A 361 10.50 5.36 -24.90
C GLU A 361 10.97 4.25 -23.95
N ILE A 362 10.58 4.31 -22.67
CA ILE A 362 10.87 3.25 -21.69
C ILE A 362 10.26 1.91 -22.12
N MET A 363 9.01 1.90 -22.59
CA MET A 363 8.38 0.67 -23.10
C MET A 363 9.10 0.13 -24.34
N ARG A 364 9.51 1.00 -25.27
CA ARG A 364 10.29 0.58 -26.46
C ARG A 364 11.65 0.00 -26.09
N ASP A 365 12.32 0.58 -25.10
CA ASP A 365 13.58 0.02 -24.61
C ASP A 365 13.37 -1.31 -23.89
N ARG A 366 12.26 -1.49 -23.16
CA ARG A 366 11.88 -2.81 -22.61
C ARG A 366 11.65 -3.84 -23.71
N ILE A 367 11.03 -3.46 -24.83
CA ILE A 367 10.82 -4.35 -26.00
C ILE A 367 12.16 -4.80 -26.58
N LYS A 368 13.10 -3.86 -26.80
CA LYS A 368 14.47 -4.20 -27.23
C LYS A 368 15.16 -5.17 -26.27
N ASN A 369 14.81 -5.09 -24.99
CA ASN A 369 15.32 -5.95 -23.92
C ASN A 369 14.45 -7.21 -23.65
N GLY A 370 13.54 -7.57 -24.56
CA GLY A 370 12.80 -8.83 -24.51
C GLY A 370 11.40 -8.77 -23.91
N ALA A 371 10.84 -7.59 -23.65
CA ALA A 371 9.42 -7.47 -23.26
C ALA A 371 8.50 -7.92 -24.41
N ASN A 372 7.43 -8.62 -24.05
CA ASN A 372 6.51 -9.24 -25.01
C ASN A 372 5.47 -8.24 -25.56
N LEU A 373 5.95 -7.18 -26.20
CA LEU A 373 5.14 -6.14 -26.83
C LEU A 373 5.71 -5.84 -28.23
N LEU A 374 4.86 -5.36 -29.14
CA LEU A 374 5.30 -4.88 -30.45
C LEU A 374 5.58 -3.38 -30.40
N GLU A 375 6.73 -2.96 -30.93
CA GLU A 375 7.14 -1.55 -30.93
C GLU A 375 6.13 -0.64 -31.63
N ASP A 376 5.54 -1.10 -32.73
CA ASP A 376 4.49 -0.40 -33.49
C ASP A 376 3.15 -0.29 -32.73
N HIS A 377 2.97 -1.08 -31.67
CA HIS A 377 1.77 -1.04 -30.82
C HIS A 377 1.95 -0.16 -29.59
N VAL A 378 3.12 0.47 -29.43
CA VAL A 378 3.47 1.37 -28.33
C VAL A 378 3.60 2.80 -28.83
N PHE A 379 2.68 3.67 -28.40
CA PHE A 379 2.54 5.02 -28.94
C PHE A 379 2.08 6.05 -27.89
N GLN A 380 2.39 7.32 -28.12
CA GLN A 380 1.90 8.42 -27.30
C GLN A 380 0.45 8.74 -27.68
N PHE A 381 -0.42 8.88 -26.69
CA PHE A 381 -1.82 9.28 -26.91
C PHE A 381 -2.42 9.91 -25.65
N ASP A 382 -2.96 11.12 -25.78
CA ASP A 382 -3.75 11.74 -24.70
C ASP A 382 -5.20 11.23 -24.75
N PHE A 383 -5.47 10.15 -24.01
CA PHE A 383 -6.80 9.52 -24.00
C PHE A 383 -7.94 10.44 -23.55
N LEU A 384 -7.71 11.61 -22.95
CA LEU A 384 -8.80 12.52 -22.56
C LEU A 384 -8.92 13.76 -23.45
N ASN A 385 -8.01 13.95 -24.42
CA ASN A 385 -8.02 15.12 -25.29
C ASN A 385 -7.88 14.79 -26.78
N ASP A 386 -7.11 13.77 -27.13
CA ASP A 386 -6.81 13.43 -28.51
C ASP A 386 -7.99 12.77 -29.23
N ASP A 387 -8.06 12.99 -30.53
CA ASP A 387 -9.02 12.36 -31.42
C ASP A 387 -8.57 10.95 -31.83
N PHE A 388 -9.50 9.99 -31.96
CA PHE A 388 -9.18 8.61 -32.34
C PHE A 388 -8.54 8.49 -33.72
N ASN A 389 -8.63 9.51 -34.58
CA ASN A 389 -7.89 9.55 -35.84
C ASN A 389 -6.37 9.42 -35.67
N LYS A 390 -5.82 9.83 -34.52
CA LYS A 390 -4.40 9.71 -34.18
C LYS A 390 -3.97 8.29 -33.77
N LEU A 391 -4.91 7.37 -33.54
CA LEU A 391 -4.58 6.00 -33.19
C LEU A 391 -3.91 5.26 -34.36
N PRO A 392 -3.04 4.26 -34.08
CA PRO A 392 -2.50 3.37 -35.10
C PRO A 392 -3.61 2.73 -35.92
N LYS A 393 -3.37 2.52 -37.21
CA LYS A 393 -4.37 1.96 -38.12
C LYS A 393 -4.91 0.60 -37.63
N THR A 394 -4.03 -0.26 -37.14
CA THR A 394 -4.39 -1.60 -36.63
C THR A 394 -5.39 -1.53 -35.47
N LEU A 395 -5.20 -0.61 -34.52
CA LEU A 395 -6.13 -0.41 -33.41
C LEU A 395 -7.45 0.25 -33.86
N LYS A 396 -7.39 1.21 -34.80
CA LYS A 396 -8.60 1.81 -35.39
C LYS A 396 -9.48 0.75 -36.07
N ASP A 397 -8.87 -0.15 -36.82
CA ASP A 397 -9.58 -1.23 -37.52
C ASP A 397 -10.31 -2.16 -36.54
N ILE A 398 -9.82 -2.33 -35.31
CA ILE A 398 -10.50 -3.06 -34.23
C ILE A 398 -11.64 -2.23 -33.64
N ILE A 399 -11.41 -0.94 -33.36
CA ILE A 399 -12.41 -0.06 -32.72
C ILE A 399 -13.61 0.24 -33.62
N TYR A 400 -13.39 0.38 -34.93
CA TYR A 400 -14.46 0.71 -35.89
C TYR A 400 -15.19 -0.52 -36.43
N ASP A 401 -14.66 -1.73 -36.24
CA ASP A 401 -15.33 -2.98 -36.57
C ASP A 401 -16.15 -3.47 -35.35
N PRO A 402 -17.49 -3.52 -35.42
CA PRO A 402 -18.32 -3.90 -34.29
C PRO A 402 -18.06 -5.30 -33.71
N GLU A 403 -17.69 -6.28 -34.55
CA GLU A 403 -17.45 -7.65 -34.09
C GLU A 403 -16.07 -7.78 -33.43
N LYS A 404 -15.05 -7.12 -33.99
CA LYS A 404 -13.73 -7.05 -33.35
C LYS A 404 -13.76 -6.22 -32.07
N ARG A 405 -14.51 -5.11 -32.04
CA ARG A 405 -14.65 -4.26 -30.85
C ARG A 405 -15.28 -5.00 -29.68
N LYS A 406 -16.22 -5.91 -29.90
CA LYS A 406 -16.77 -6.77 -28.83
C LYS A 406 -15.70 -7.64 -28.17
N LYS A 407 -14.64 -7.96 -28.90
CA LYS A 407 -13.47 -8.71 -28.43
C LYS A 407 -12.31 -7.82 -28.00
N LEU A 408 -12.54 -6.53 -27.76
CA LEU A 408 -11.53 -5.63 -27.20
C LEU A 408 -11.69 -5.54 -25.67
N VAL A 409 -10.60 -5.78 -24.94
CA VAL A 409 -10.44 -5.54 -23.51
C VAL A 409 -9.66 -4.24 -23.34
N VAL A 410 -10.32 -3.21 -22.79
CA VAL A 410 -9.62 -2.03 -22.28
C VAL A 410 -9.13 -2.36 -20.88
N TYR A 411 -7.83 -2.64 -20.74
CA TYR A 411 -7.20 -3.13 -19.51
C TYR A 411 -6.32 -2.03 -18.91
N ILE A 412 -6.79 -1.35 -17.86
CA ILE A 412 -6.22 -0.05 -17.47
C ILE A 412 -6.09 0.15 -15.95
N ASN A 413 -5.08 0.92 -15.54
CA ASN A 413 -5.00 1.51 -14.21
C ASN A 413 -5.00 3.05 -14.32
N PRO A 414 -6.18 3.70 -14.44
CA PRO A 414 -6.27 5.13 -14.67
C PRO A 414 -5.79 5.97 -13.47
N PRO A 415 -5.35 7.22 -13.69
CA PRO A 415 -4.86 8.09 -12.61
C PRO A 415 -5.97 8.49 -11.61
N TYR A 416 -5.64 8.44 -10.31
CA TYR A 416 -6.57 8.67 -9.18
C TYR A 416 -6.67 10.12 -8.67
N ALA A 417 -6.11 11.09 -9.38
CA ALA A 417 -5.99 12.46 -8.90
C ALA A 417 -7.38 13.15 -8.78
N GLU A 418 -7.72 13.60 -7.57
CA GLU A 418 -8.91 14.42 -7.30
C GLU A 418 -8.58 15.91 -7.51
N ALA A 419 -9.54 16.68 -8.03
CA ALA A 419 -9.42 18.14 -8.14
C ALA A 419 -9.33 18.87 -6.77
N ALA A 420 -9.63 18.20 -5.65
CA ALA A 420 -9.62 18.79 -4.31
C ALA A 420 -8.71 18.01 -3.35
N SER A 421 -7.49 18.50 -3.11
CA SER A 421 -6.61 17.92 -2.08
C SER A 421 -6.96 18.45 -0.68
N THR A 422 -6.80 17.61 0.35
CA THR A 422 -6.99 17.91 1.79
C THR A 422 -6.20 19.13 2.31
N GLY A 423 -5.19 19.62 1.58
CA GLY A 423 -4.45 20.85 1.90
C GLY A 423 -5.27 22.15 1.83
N THR A 424 -6.48 22.09 1.26
CA THR A 424 -7.46 23.19 1.27
C THR A 424 -8.06 23.44 2.65
N VAL A 425 -8.08 22.43 3.54
CA VAL A 425 -8.60 22.60 4.91
C VAL A 425 -7.62 23.38 5.80
N SER A 426 -6.33 23.45 5.42
CA SER A 426 -5.28 24.15 6.18
C SER A 426 -4.75 25.43 5.51
N GLY A 427 -5.36 25.90 4.41
CA GLY A 427 -4.98 27.14 3.72
C GLY A 427 -3.56 27.21 3.14
N LYS A 428 -2.84 26.08 3.03
CA LYS A 428 -1.39 26.05 2.70
C LYS A 428 -1.04 25.62 1.26
N LYS A 429 -2.03 25.28 0.42
CA LYS A 429 -1.79 24.95 -0.99
C LYS A 429 -2.83 25.59 -1.89
N VAL A 430 -2.35 26.25 -2.94
CA VAL A 430 -3.13 26.57 -4.13
C VAL A 430 -3.63 25.25 -4.73
N ASN A 431 -4.91 25.21 -5.07
CA ASN A 431 -5.54 24.04 -5.67
C ASN A 431 -4.69 23.47 -6.83
N LYS A 432 -4.61 22.14 -6.96
CA LYS A 432 -4.39 21.50 -8.28
C LYS A 432 -5.72 21.50 -9.07
N THR A 433 -6.46 22.61 -9.06
CA THR A 433 -7.89 22.64 -9.48
C THR A 433 -8.11 22.28 -10.94
N ASP A 434 -7.08 22.34 -11.79
CA ASP A 434 -7.34 22.51 -13.21
C ASP A 434 -7.11 21.26 -14.07
N VAL A 435 -6.39 20.23 -13.62
CA VAL A 435 -6.08 19.10 -14.53
C VAL A 435 -7.32 18.30 -14.91
N ALA A 436 -8.20 17.95 -13.97
CA ALA A 436 -9.39 17.16 -14.27
C ALA A 436 -10.47 17.97 -15.01
N VAL A 437 -10.53 19.30 -14.82
CA VAL A 437 -11.61 20.13 -15.38
C VAL A 437 -11.24 20.79 -16.72
N THR A 438 -10.00 20.61 -17.19
CA THR A 438 -9.52 21.20 -18.45
C THR A 438 -9.63 20.26 -19.65
N THR A 439 -9.85 18.95 -19.43
CA THR A 439 -9.89 17.97 -20.51
C THR A 439 -11.09 18.14 -21.43
N LYS A 440 -10.96 17.69 -22.68
CA LYS A 440 -12.06 17.63 -23.65
C LYS A 440 -13.20 16.75 -23.14
N ILE A 441 -12.88 15.57 -22.60
CA ILE A 441 -13.87 14.63 -22.07
C ILE A 441 -14.63 15.20 -20.87
N TYR A 442 -13.97 15.94 -19.96
CA TYR A 442 -14.69 16.63 -18.89
C TYR A 442 -15.74 17.58 -19.46
N ARG A 443 -15.37 18.46 -20.39
CA ARG A 443 -16.31 19.43 -20.99
C ARG A 443 -17.49 18.75 -21.67
N ASN A 444 -17.24 17.65 -22.38
CA ASN A 444 -18.27 16.92 -23.13
C ASN A 444 -19.22 16.11 -22.24
N TYR A 445 -18.69 15.46 -21.19
CA TYR A 445 -19.45 14.49 -20.40
C TYR A 445 -19.87 15.01 -19.03
N GLN A 446 -19.34 16.12 -18.50
CA GLN A 446 -19.76 16.70 -17.22
C GLN A 446 -21.29 16.88 -17.11
N PRO A 447 -22.02 17.31 -18.17
CA PRO A 447 -23.47 17.39 -18.11
C PRO A 447 -24.16 16.03 -17.92
N LYS A 448 -23.51 14.93 -18.32
CA LYS A 448 -24.01 13.55 -18.21
C LYS A 448 -23.58 12.86 -16.92
N ILE A 449 -22.33 13.02 -16.48
CA ILE A 449 -21.77 12.31 -15.31
C ILE A 449 -21.71 13.16 -14.03
N GLY A 450 -21.98 14.46 -14.11
CA GLY A 450 -22.04 15.36 -12.97
C GLY A 450 -20.71 15.54 -12.25
N ILE A 451 -20.74 15.51 -10.92
CA ILE A 451 -19.54 15.74 -10.08
C ILE A 451 -18.47 14.66 -10.26
N ALA A 452 -18.85 13.45 -10.72
CA ALA A 452 -17.90 12.38 -11.02
C ALA A 452 -16.86 12.80 -12.06
N GLY A 453 -17.20 13.70 -12.98
CA GLY A 453 -16.25 14.23 -13.96
C GLY A 453 -15.05 14.94 -13.33
N ARG A 454 -15.09 15.34 -12.05
CA ARG A 454 -13.93 15.91 -11.35
C ARG A 454 -12.88 14.87 -10.94
N GLU A 455 -13.15 13.59 -11.17
CA GLU A 455 -12.18 12.50 -11.08
C GLU A 455 -11.72 12.10 -12.48
N LEU A 456 -10.41 12.02 -12.71
CA LEU A 456 -9.88 11.64 -14.03
C LEU A 456 -10.33 10.25 -14.46
N PHE A 457 -10.26 9.25 -13.57
CA PHE A 457 -10.68 7.89 -13.92
C PHE A 457 -12.15 7.80 -14.38
N ALA A 458 -13.07 8.58 -13.80
CA ALA A 458 -14.46 8.61 -14.25
C ALA A 458 -14.63 9.17 -15.66
N GLN A 459 -13.70 10.02 -16.13
CA GLN A 459 -13.69 10.51 -17.51
C GLN A 459 -13.23 9.43 -18.48
N PHE A 460 -12.24 8.60 -18.10
CA PHE A 460 -11.86 7.43 -18.91
C PHE A 460 -13.07 6.53 -19.14
N PHE A 461 -13.82 6.21 -18.08
CA PHE A 461 -15.04 5.40 -18.18
C PHE A 461 -16.07 6.04 -19.11
N ALA A 462 -16.29 7.35 -18.99
CA ALA A 462 -17.27 8.04 -19.82
C ALA A 462 -16.91 7.99 -21.30
N ARG A 463 -15.63 8.18 -21.63
CA ARG A 463 -15.14 8.07 -23.00
C ARG A 463 -15.26 6.63 -23.51
N ILE A 464 -14.80 5.65 -22.73
CA ILE A 464 -14.84 4.23 -23.09
C ILE A 464 -16.28 3.80 -23.39
N TYR A 465 -17.19 4.05 -22.45
CA TYR A 465 -18.58 3.63 -22.55
C TYR A 465 -19.35 4.28 -23.70
N SER A 466 -19.06 5.54 -24.03
CA SER A 466 -19.79 6.27 -25.08
C SER A 466 -19.15 6.22 -26.46
N GLU A 467 -17.81 6.17 -26.55
CA GLU A 467 -17.10 6.29 -27.83
C GLU A 467 -16.58 4.94 -28.34
N ILE A 468 -16.41 3.94 -27.47
CA ILE A 468 -16.04 2.56 -27.84
C ILE A 468 -16.97 1.53 -27.17
N PRO A 469 -18.29 1.56 -27.43
CA PRO A 469 -19.26 0.72 -26.74
C PRO A 469 -19.16 -0.76 -27.14
N GLY A 470 -19.46 -1.66 -26.20
CA GLY A 470 -19.45 -3.10 -26.43
C GLY A 470 -18.14 -3.81 -26.09
N VAL A 471 -17.13 -3.07 -25.65
CA VAL A 471 -15.86 -3.61 -25.13
C VAL A 471 -16.02 -4.22 -23.73
N VAL A 472 -15.05 -5.03 -23.33
CA VAL A 472 -14.83 -5.37 -21.93
C VAL A 472 -13.91 -4.31 -21.32
N LEU A 473 -14.29 -3.71 -20.19
CA LEU A 473 -13.47 -2.77 -19.45
C LEU A 473 -12.98 -3.44 -18.17
N ALA A 474 -11.67 -3.69 -18.10
CA ALA A 474 -10.99 -4.29 -16.97
C ALA A 474 -10.09 -3.24 -16.30
N GLU A 475 -10.40 -2.80 -15.08
CA GLU A 475 -9.76 -1.60 -14.55
C GLU A 475 -9.53 -1.60 -13.04
N PHE A 476 -8.48 -0.89 -12.61
CA PHE A 476 -8.24 -0.57 -11.20
C PHE A 476 -8.73 0.83 -10.84
N SER A 477 -9.63 0.96 -9.86
CA SER A 477 -10.06 2.27 -9.36
C SER A 477 -10.55 2.30 -7.91
N LYS A 478 -10.79 3.51 -7.39
CA LYS A 478 -11.47 3.71 -6.11
C LYS A 478 -12.93 3.28 -6.22
N LEU A 479 -13.50 2.78 -5.12
CA LEU A 479 -14.91 2.31 -5.08
C LEU A 479 -15.99 3.42 -5.20
N LYS A 480 -15.61 4.67 -5.51
CA LYS A 480 -16.56 5.81 -5.56
C LYS A 480 -17.65 5.59 -6.62
N ILE A 481 -17.30 4.99 -7.76
CA ILE A 481 -18.27 4.71 -8.84
C ILE A 481 -19.41 3.80 -8.37
N LEU A 482 -19.12 2.83 -7.48
CA LEU A 482 -20.13 1.95 -6.90
C LEU A 482 -20.88 2.63 -5.75
N GLN A 483 -20.15 3.17 -4.77
CA GLN A 483 -20.71 3.47 -3.44
C GLN A 483 -20.94 4.96 -3.17
N ALA A 484 -20.27 5.89 -3.87
CA ALA A 484 -20.37 7.31 -3.50
C ALA A 484 -21.78 7.86 -3.83
N PRO A 485 -22.51 8.46 -2.87
CA PRO A 485 -23.86 8.97 -3.12
C PRO A 485 -23.86 10.05 -4.22
N ASN A 486 -22.86 10.93 -4.22
CA ASN A 486 -22.73 11.99 -5.22
C ASN A 486 -22.38 11.49 -6.63
N PHE A 487 -22.12 10.19 -6.82
CA PHE A 487 -21.90 9.54 -8.13
C PHE A 487 -23.18 8.93 -8.71
N GLU A 488 -24.35 9.18 -8.12
CA GLU A 488 -25.64 8.72 -8.65
C GLU A 488 -25.83 9.06 -10.13
N LYS A 489 -25.50 10.30 -10.53
CA LYS A 489 -25.63 10.75 -11.91
C LYS A 489 -24.68 9.98 -12.86
N PHE A 490 -23.48 9.64 -12.40
CA PHE A 490 -22.57 8.76 -13.14
C PHE A 490 -23.15 7.36 -13.31
N ARG A 491 -23.67 6.74 -12.23
CA ARG A 491 -24.29 5.40 -12.31
C ARG A 491 -25.54 5.34 -13.17
N LYS A 492 -26.30 6.44 -13.29
CA LYS A 492 -27.42 6.54 -14.24
C LYS A 492 -26.94 6.52 -15.69
N PHE A 493 -25.75 7.08 -15.95
CA PHE A 493 -25.15 7.14 -17.28
C PHE A 493 -24.37 5.85 -17.63
N PHE A 494 -23.47 5.39 -16.75
CA PHE A 494 -22.66 4.19 -16.94
C PHE A 494 -23.41 2.98 -16.38
N GLN A 495 -24.08 2.23 -17.26
CA GLN A 495 -24.89 1.07 -16.92
C GLN A 495 -24.27 -0.23 -17.44
N ALA A 496 -22.94 -0.31 -17.53
CA ALA A 496 -22.28 -1.56 -17.92
C ALA A 496 -22.50 -2.64 -16.85
N LYS A 497 -22.67 -3.89 -17.27
CA LYS A 497 -22.77 -5.03 -16.35
C LYS A 497 -21.43 -5.28 -15.65
N LEU A 498 -21.43 -5.37 -14.32
CA LEU A 498 -20.26 -5.80 -13.56
C LEU A 498 -20.20 -7.33 -13.56
N GLU A 499 -19.23 -7.92 -14.26
CA GLU A 499 -19.12 -9.39 -14.36
C GLU A 499 -18.37 -9.96 -13.13
N LYS A 500 -17.27 -9.33 -12.71
CA LYS A 500 -16.48 -9.76 -11.54
C LYS A 500 -15.63 -8.62 -10.98
N MET A 501 -15.28 -8.69 -9.70
CA MET A 501 -14.33 -7.76 -9.07
C MET A 501 -13.64 -8.36 -7.84
N PHE A 502 -12.51 -7.77 -7.44
CA PHE A 502 -11.86 -8.01 -6.15
C PHE A 502 -11.32 -6.72 -5.54
N ILE A 503 -11.02 -6.74 -4.25
CA ILE A 503 -10.60 -5.57 -3.45
C ILE A 503 -9.25 -5.80 -2.78
N VAL A 504 -8.39 -4.77 -2.82
CA VAL A 504 -7.05 -4.76 -2.22
C VAL A 504 -6.77 -3.45 -1.46
N PRO A 505 -5.81 -3.43 -0.52
CA PRO A 505 -5.42 -2.22 0.20
C PRO A 505 -4.70 -1.24 -0.73
N ALA A 506 -5.09 0.03 -0.72
CA ALA A 506 -4.51 1.02 -1.63
C ALA A 506 -3.04 1.34 -1.36
N ASP A 507 -2.57 1.19 -0.13
CA ASP A 507 -1.18 1.41 0.29
C ASP A 507 -0.19 0.34 -0.22
N THR A 508 -0.68 -0.65 -0.96
CA THR A 508 0.13 -1.60 -1.72
C THR A 508 0.55 -1.05 -3.08
N PHE A 509 -0.13 -0.03 -3.61
CA PHE A 509 0.22 0.62 -4.87
C PHE A 509 1.29 1.69 -4.63
N ASP A 510 2.29 1.75 -5.52
CA ASP A 510 3.37 2.71 -5.39
C ASP A 510 2.83 4.15 -5.36
N ASN A 511 3.42 4.97 -4.49
CA ASN A 511 3.06 6.37 -4.27
C ASN A 511 1.65 6.63 -3.69
N VAL A 512 0.93 5.59 -3.24
CA VAL A 512 -0.34 5.75 -2.53
C VAL A 512 -0.12 5.70 -1.02
N LYS A 513 -0.28 6.84 -0.34
CA LYS A 513 -0.11 6.96 1.13
C LYS A 513 -1.41 6.84 1.92
N GLY A 514 -2.54 6.66 1.25
CA GLY A 514 -3.86 6.68 1.87
C GLY A 514 -4.33 5.29 2.29
N LYS A 515 -5.12 5.22 3.37
CA LYS A 515 -5.76 3.98 3.83
C LYS A 515 -7.18 3.90 3.28
N PHE A 516 -7.34 3.36 2.09
CA PHE A 516 -8.62 3.15 1.44
C PHE A 516 -8.55 1.89 0.55
N PRO A 517 -9.67 1.38 0.02
CA PRO A 517 -9.67 0.22 -0.85
C PRO A 517 -9.52 0.63 -2.32
N ILE A 518 -8.77 -0.15 -3.08
CA ILE A 518 -8.77 -0.14 -4.55
C ILE A 518 -9.46 -1.43 -5.00
N GLY A 519 -10.33 -1.32 -5.99
CA GLY A 519 -10.95 -2.47 -6.63
C GLY A 519 -10.36 -2.70 -8.02
N PHE A 520 -10.26 -3.96 -8.42
CA PHE A 520 -10.17 -4.34 -9.82
C PHE A 520 -11.55 -4.80 -10.30
N PHE A 521 -12.02 -4.27 -11.41
CA PHE A 521 -13.38 -4.48 -11.91
C PHE A 521 -13.36 -4.93 -13.35
N ILE A 522 -14.18 -5.92 -13.69
CA ILE A 522 -14.41 -6.38 -15.07
C ILE A 522 -15.85 -6.03 -15.44
N TRP A 523 -16.00 -5.03 -16.31
CA TRP A 523 -17.26 -4.52 -16.82
C TRP A 523 -17.51 -4.97 -18.25
N ASN A 524 -18.72 -5.42 -18.55
CA ASN A 524 -19.18 -5.65 -19.91
C ASN A 524 -20.01 -4.44 -20.37
N THR A 525 -19.43 -3.59 -21.22
CA THR A 525 -20.11 -2.38 -21.70
C THR A 525 -21.17 -2.64 -22.76
N GLY A 526 -21.23 -3.86 -23.30
CA GLY A 526 -22.26 -4.30 -24.25
C GLY A 526 -23.56 -4.76 -23.58
N LYS A 527 -23.56 -4.96 -22.25
CA LYS A 527 -24.73 -5.36 -21.47
C LYS A 527 -25.13 -4.23 -20.54
N MET A 528 -26.41 -3.85 -20.58
CA MET A 528 -26.96 -2.84 -19.68
C MET A 528 -27.49 -3.50 -18.41
N GLU A 529 -26.93 -3.10 -17.26
CA GLU A 529 -27.38 -3.51 -15.94
C GLU A 529 -27.16 -2.37 -14.93
N LYS A 530 -28.21 -2.06 -14.16
CA LYS A 530 -28.10 -1.08 -13.08
C LYS A 530 -27.43 -1.75 -11.89
N PHE A 531 -26.23 -1.28 -11.51
CA PHE A 531 -25.55 -1.75 -10.32
C PHE A 531 -26.34 -1.42 -9.03
N GLU A 532 -26.71 -2.45 -8.27
CA GLU A 532 -27.32 -2.32 -6.94
C GLU A 532 -26.41 -2.88 -5.85
N GLU A 533 -25.86 -4.07 -6.03
CA GLU A 533 -24.88 -4.67 -5.14
C GLU A 533 -24.05 -5.76 -5.81
N SER A 534 -22.90 -6.09 -5.22
CA SER A 534 -22.06 -7.21 -5.61
C SER A 534 -21.28 -7.74 -4.41
N CYS A 535 -21.13 -9.06 -4.31
CA CYS A 535 -20.24 -9.72 -3.35
C CYS A 535 -18.87 -9.90 -4.00
N SER A 536 -17.79 -9.60 -3.28
CA SER A 536 -16.45 -9.60 -3.84
C SER A 536 -15.40 -10.08 -2.86
N ASP A 537 -14.37 -10.71 -3.42
CA ASP A 537 -13.21 -11.17 -2.68
C ASP A 537 -12.35 -9.99 -2.21
N VAL A 538 -11.85 -10.08 -0.98
CA VAL A 538 -10.99 -9.07 -0.35
C VAL A 538 -9.66 -9.71 0.04
N TYR A 539 -8.57 -9.19 -0.52
CA TYR A 539 -7.21 -9.68 -0.30
C TYR A 539 -6.44 -8.74 0.63
N ASN A 540 -5.46 -9.27 1.37
CA ASN A 540 -4.49 -8.47 2.15
C ASN A 540 -3.34 -7.98 1.27
N GLU A 541 -2.40 -7.24 1.85
CA GLU A 541 -1.20 -6.72 1.18
C GLU A 541 -0.25 -7.80 0.60
N HIS A 542 -0.42 -9.06 1.01
CA HIS A 542 0.37 -10.21 0.56
C HIS A 542 -0.37 -11.07 -0.48
N GLY A 543 -1.53 -10.63 -0.96
CA GLY A 543 -2.35 -11.36 -1.94
C GLY A 543 -3.04 -12.60 -1.39
N SER A 544 -3.17 -12.71 -0.06
CA SER A 544 -3.98 -13.75 0.58
C SER A 544 -5.42 -13.28 0.71
N LEU A 545 -6.37 -14.13 0.32
CA LEU A 545 -7.80 -13.90 0.53
C LEU A 545 -8.09 -13.85 2.04
N ILE A 546 -8.74 -12.77 2.50
CA ILE A 546 -9.10 -12.59 3.92
C ILE A 546 -10.59 -12.91 4.14
N LEU A 547 -11.44 -12.36 3.28
CA LEU A 547 -12.89 -12.43 3.42
C LEU A 547 -13.58 -12.10 2.09
N THR A 548 -14.90 -12.32 2.05
CA THR A 548 -15.79 -11.79 1.03
C THR A 548 -16.64 -10.67 1.64
N LYS A 549 -16.82 -9.56 0.91
CA LYS A 549 -17.63 -8.41 1.35
C LYS A 549 -18.64 -8.00 0.29
N ASN A 550 -19.83 -7.61 0.74
CA ASN A 550 -20.86 -7.01 -0.11
C ASN A 550 -20.62 -5.50 -0.28
N PHE A 551 -20.67 -5.03 -1.53
CA PHE A 551 -20.60 -3.62 -1.91
C PHE A 551 -21.91 -3.22 -2.55
N SER A 552 -22.63 -2.27 -1.94
CA SER A 552 -23.91 -1.79 -2.48
C SER A 552 -23.84 -0.35 -2.99
N SER A 553 -24.72 -0.03 -3.92
CA SER A 553 -25.09 1.33 -4.28
C SER A 553 -25.96 1.97 -3.19
N TYR A 554 -25.85 3.29 -3.06
CA TYR A 554 -26.63 4.10 -2.09
C TYR A 554 -27.46 5.18 -2.78
N SER A 555 -27.69 5.06 -4.09
CA SER A 555 -28.36 6.08 -4.91
C SER A 555 -29.77 6.45 -4.41
N ASN A 556 -30.46 5.52 -3.72
CA ASN A 556 -31.83 5.71 -3.22
C ASN A 556 -31.90 5.84 -1.68
N SER A 557 -30.75 5.93 -1.00
CA SER A 557 -30.70 5.91 0.47
C SER A 557 -30.53 7.32 1.02
N LYS A 558 -31.32 7.67 2.04
CA LYS A 558 -31.08 8.87 2.85
C LYS A 558 -29.87 8.64 3.76
N SER A 559 -29.07 9.68 3.95
CA SER A 559 -27.87 9.63 4.79
C SER A 559 -28.20 9.83 6.27
N ILE A 560 -27.27 9.46 7.15
CA ILE A 560 -27.35 9.80 8.58
C ILE A 560 -27.41 11.32 8.82
N ASN A 561 -26.88 12.13 7.89
CA ASN A 561 -26.94 13.59 7.97
C ASN A 561 -28.36 14.09 7.71
N ASP A 562 -29.09 13.48 6.77
CA ASP A 562 -30.50 13.80 6.52
C ASP A 562 -31.37 13.47 7.72
N TRP A 563 -31.06 12.37 8.41
CA TRP A 563 -31.68 12.02 9.69
C TRP A 563 -31.40 13.09 10.75
N LEU A 564 -30.15 13.47 10.97
CA LEU A 564 -29.81 14.52 11.94
C LEU A 564 -30.40 15.90 11.59
N ILE A 565 -30.64 16.19 10.31
CA ILE A 565 -31.32 17.43 9.89
C ILE A 565 -32.79 17.39 10.30
N SER A 566 -33.44 16.23 10.21
CA SER A 566 -34.86 16.07 10.58
C SER A 566 -35.14 16.28 12.08
N THR A 567 -34.11 16.28 12.93
CA THR A 567 -34.25 16.43 14.39
C THR A 567 -34.04 17.86 14.90
N ARG A 568 -33.83 18.84 13.99
CA ARG A 568 -33.46 20.23 14.31
C ARG A 568 -34.66 21.18 14.44
N ASN A 569 -34.39 22.39 14.92
CA ASN A 569 -35.29 23.56 14.90
C ASN A 569 -36.59 23.36 15.68
N ARG A 570 -36.54 22.65 16.81
CA ARG A 570 -37.71 22.52 17.70
C ARG A 570 -37.96 23.88 18.38
N GLN A 571 -39.21 24.17 18.71
CA GLN A 571 -39.56 25.44 19.34
C GLN A 571 -38.89 25.60 20.71
N ASN A 572 -38.46 26.80 21.09
CA ASN A 572 -37.90 27.11 22.42
C ASN A 572 -36.66 26.26 22.81
N GLU A 573 -35.77 25.97 21.86
CA GLU A 573 -34.50 25.28 22.11
C GLU A 573 -33.48 26.18 22.83
N LYS A 574 -32.70 25.57 23.73
CA LYS A 574 -31.53 26.19 24.36
C LYS A 574 -30.26 25.55 23.84
N ASN A 575 -29.38 26.34 23.23
CA ASN A 575 -28.10 25.87 22.73
C ASN A 575 -27.16 25.49 23.88
N ILE A 576 -26.57 24.30 23.80
CA ILE A 576 -25.60 23.78 24.77
C ILE A 576 -24.29 23.33 24.11
N GLY A 577 -24.23 23.32 22.77
CA GLY A 577 -23.02 22.96 22.02
C GLY A 577 -23.26 22.99 20.51
N PHE A 578 -22.27 22.57 19.74
CA PHE A 578 -22.33 22.41 18.29
C PHE A 578 -21.58 21.14 17.86
N ILE A 579 -22.21 20.32 17.01
CA ILE A 579 -21.56 19.14 16.41
C ILE A 579 -21.18 19.44 14.96
N SER A 580 -19.92 19.18 14.59
CA SER A 580 -19.51 19.20 13.19
C SER A 580 -19.88 17.87 12.51
N CYS A 581 -20.48 17.95 11.32
CA CYS A 581 -21.05 16.81 10.59
C CYS A 581 -20.61 16.85 9.11
N LYS A 582 -19.32 16.67 8.82
CA LYS A 582 -18.83 16.65 7.44
C LYS A 582 -18.78 15.22 6.91
N GLY A 583 -19.44 14.98 5.77
CA GLY A 583 -19.52 13.67 5.13
C GLY A 583 -20.36 12.67 5.93
N ASN A 584 -20.67 11.53 5.30
CA ASN A 584 -21.48 10.46 5.88
C ASN A 584 -20.78 9.09 5.75
N ASP A 585 -19.47 9.07 5.61
CA ASP A 585 -18.63 7.86 5.47
C ASP A 585 -17.51 7.83 6.52
N PHE A 586 -16.74 6.73 6.55
CA PHE A 586 -15.59 6.56 7.44
C PHE A 586 -14.42 7.47 7.08
N GLN A 587 -14.23 7.82 5.80
CA GLN A 587 -13.18 8.74 5.35
C GLN A 587 -13.23 10.09 6.11
N ASN A 588 -14.44 10.55 6.43
CA ASN A 588 -14.66 11.85 7.08
C ASN A 588 -14.92 11.76 8.60
N THR A 589 -14.78 10.60 9.23
CA THR A 589 -15.06 10.42 10.68
C THR A 589 -14.26 11.37 11.58
N ASN A 590 -13.00 11.67 11.24
CA ASN A 590 -12.17 12.62 12.01
C ASN A 590 -12.68 14.08 11.97
N LEU A 591 -13.64 14.39 11.10
CA LEU A 591 -14.29 15.70 11.00
C LEU A 591 -15.62 15.74 11.77
N ILE A 592 -15.92 14.68 12.53
CA ILE A 592 -17.09 14.57 13.40
C ILE A 592 -16.67 14.80 14.84
N PHE A 593 -16.92 16.00 15.36
CA PHE A 593 -16.56 16.36 16.73
C PHE A 593 -17.53 17.39 17.31
N ILE A 594 -17.61 17.40 18.63
CA ILE A 594 -18.47 18.31 19.40
C ILE A 594 -17.61 19.42 20.02
N ILE A 595 -18.05 20.66 19.84
CA ILE A 595 -17.44 21.91 20.32
C ILE A 595 -18.50 22.83 20.93
N ASN A 596 -18.09 23.88 21.63
CA ASN A 596 -19.04 24.77 22.31
C ASN A 596 -19.94 25.57 21.35
N ASP A 597 -19.39 26.07 20.24
CA ASP A 597 -20.06 27.05 19.38
C ASP A 597 -19.53 26.99 17.95
N LYS A 598 -20.41 27.20 16.96
CA LYS A 598 -20.06 27.17 15.53
C LYS A 598 -18.99 28.18 15.12
N SER A 599 -18.85 29.29 15.85
CA SER A 599 -17.87 30.36 15.61
C SER A 599 -16.42 29.89 15.75
N GLN A 600 -16.17 28.75 16.41
CA GLN A 600 -14.86 28.12 16.47
C GLN A 600 -14.41 27.52 15.12
N LEU A 601 -15.28 27.48 14.10
CA LEU A 601 -14.97 26.95 12.78
C LEU A 601 -15.07 28.05 11.72
N PRO A 602 -14.11 28.14 10.77
CA PRO A 602 -14.17 29.12 9.68
C PRO A 602 -15.33 28.86 8.72
N HIS A 603 -15.68 27.59 8.50
CA HIS A 603 -16.80 27.16 7.66
C HIS A 603 -17.62 26.09 8.38
N PRO A 604 -18.49 26.48 9.34
CA PRO A 604 -19.20 25.53 10.17
C PRO A 604 -20.18 24.70 9.33
N ARG A 605 -19.98 23.38 9.32
CA ARG A 605 -20.90 22.38 8.76
C ARG A 605 -21.32 21.44 9.87
N GLY A 606 -22.59 21.47 10.26
CA GLY A 606 -23.03 20.79 11.46
C GLY A 606 -24.43 21.16 11.95
N THR A 607 -24.67 20.89 13.24
CA THR A 607 -25.95 21.07 13.94
C THR A 607 -25.70 21.72 15.30
N TRP A 608 -26.58 22.64 15.71
CA TRP A 608 -26.63 23.07 17.11
C TRP A 608 -27.12 21.92 18.00
N ILE A 609 -26.41 21.69 19.10
CA ILE A 609 -26.83 20.76 20.14
C ILE A 609 -27.64 21.56 21.14
N THR A 610 -28.83 21.09 21.42
CA THR A 610 -29.81 21.76 22.26
C THR A 610 -30.30 20.84 23.36
N ASP A 611 -31.04 21.41 24.31
CA ASP A 611 -31.76 20.65 25.33
C ASP A 611 -32.80 19.69 24.76
N LYS A 612 -33.18 19.85 23.48
CA LYS A 612 -34.21 19.03 22.85
C LYS A 612 -33.67 17.94 21.94
N ASN A 613 -32.49 18.10 21.33
CA ASN A 613 -31.94 17.13 20.36
C ASN A 613 -30.69 16.38 20.85
N LEU A 614 -30.38 16.48 22.15
CA LEU A 614 -29.17 15.92 22.74
C LEU A 614 -29.05 14.39 22.55
N ILE A 615 -30.16 13.66 22.66
CA ILE A 615 -30.16 12.20 22.49
C ILE A 615 -29.84 11.83 21.04
N GLU A 616 -30.49 12.47 20.07
CA GLU A 616 -30.28 12.19 18.65
C GLU A 616 -28.85 12.57 18.22
N VAL A 617 -28.33 13.69 18.73
CA VAL A 617 -26.91 14.06 18.55
C VAL A 617 -25.97 13.04 19.20
N GLY A 618 -26.30 12.55 20.40
CA GLY A 618 -25.49 11.55 21.09
C GLY A 618 -25.42 10.23 20.33
N ILE A 619 -26.55 9.77 19.79
CA ILE A 619 -26.61 8.61 18.90
C ILE A 619 -25.79 8.86 17.63
N TYR A 620 -26.00 9.99 16.94
CA TYR A 620 -25.23 10.35 15.75
C TYR A 620 -23.72 10.29 16.01
N PHE A 621 -23.27 10.96 17.08
CA PHE A 621 -21.86 11.05 17.42
C PHE A 621 -21.30 9.66 17.74
N THR A 622 -22.00 8.89 18.56
CA THR A 622 -21.54 7.57 18.99
C THR A 622 -21.50 6.57 17.83
N VAL A 623 -22.55 6.53 17.00
CA VAL A 623 -22.59 5.69 15.78
C VAL A 623 -21.39 5.97 14.86
N ARG A 624 -21.00 7.25 14.72
CA ARG A 624 -19.87 7.65 13.86
C ARG A 624 -18.49 7.32 14.43
N HIS A 625 -18.39 7.04 15.73
CA HIS A 625 -17.11 6.78 16.42
C HIS A 625 -16.95 5.36 16.96
N SER A 626 -18.04 4.61 17.14
CA SER A 626 -18.01 3.28 17.78
C SER A 626 -17.38 2.20 16.92
N ILE A 627 -17.31 2.39 15.60
CA ILE A 627 -16.70 1.43 14.68
C ILE A 627 -15.36 2.00 14.20
N GLN A 628 -14.30 1.21 14.34
CA GLN A 628 -12.97 1.60 13.91
C GLN A 628 -12.92 1.80 12.39
N ALA A 629 -12.45 2.97 11.95
CA ALA A 629 -12.13 3.20 10.55
C ALA A 629 -10.93 2.32 10.14
N THR A 630 -11.11 1.53 9.10
CA THR A 630 -10.12 0.68 8.45
C THR A 630 -9.99 1.11 6.99
N TRP A 631 -8.98 0.58 6.28
CA TRP A 631 -8.87 0.82 4.85
C TRP A 631 -10.08 0.23 4.08
N LEU A 632 -10.71 -0.83 4.61
CA LEU A 632 -11.78 -1.57 3.92
C LEU A 632 -13.16 -0.91 4.05
N ASN A 633 -13.43 -0.25 5.19
CA ASN A 633 -14.71 0.44 5.41
C ASN A 633 -14.68 1.93 5.06
N ASP A 634 -13.57 2.46 4.53
CA ASP A 634 -13.40 3.89 4.17
C ASP A 634 -14.53 4.47 3.31
N ARG A 635 -15.20 3.64 2.50
CA ARG A 635 -16.31 4.03 1.61
C ARG A 635 -17.70 3.57 2.06
N ASP A 636 -17.81 2.88 3.18
CA ASP A 636 -19.12 2.49 3.72
C ASP A 636 -19.89 3.73 4.19
N GLN A 637 -21.17 3.78 3.87
CA GLN A 637 -22.01 4.97 4.08
C GLN A 637 -22.90 4.78 5.30
N PHE A 638 -22.88 5.75 6.21
CA PHE A 638 -23.82 5.85 7.32
C PHE A 638 -25.17 6.39 6.83
N LEU A 639 -26.24 5.65 7.14
CA LEU A 639 -27.57 5.84 6.58
C LEU A 639 -28.57 6.37 7.60
N PHE A 640 -29.72 6.80 7.07
CA PHE A 640 -30.91 7.11 7.85
C PHE A 640 -31.40 5.82 8.54
N PRO A 641 -31.57 5.82 9.88
CA PRO A 641 -31.92 4.61 10.62
C PRO A 641 -33.40 4.21 10.45
N ASN A 642 -33.71 2.95 10.72
CA ASN A 642 -35.09 2.49 10.90
C ASN A 642 -35.65 2.95 12.27
N SER A 643 -36.95 2.81 12.52
CA SER A 643 -37.59 3.31 13.76
C SER A 643 -37.29 2.47 15.02
N LYS A 644 -36.57 1.34 14.92
CA LYS A 644 -36.39 0.42 16.07
C LYS A 644 -35.50 1.00 17.19
N TRP A 645 -34.69 2.02 16.92
CA TRP A 645 -33.89 2.68 17.97
C TRP A 645 -34.73 3.57 18.88
N GLU A 646 -35.89 4.03 18.43
CA GLU A 646 -36.74 5.00 19.13
C GLU A 646 -37.26 4.45 20.47
N THR A 647 -37.44 3.14 20.56
CA THR A 647 -37.91 2.45 21.78
C THR A 647 -36.79 1.80 22.59
N ASP A 648 -35.56 1.73 22.07
CA ASP A 648 -34.40 1.19 22.79
C ASP A 648 -33.74 2.28 23.65
N LEU A 649 -34.36 2.58 24.79
CA LEU A 649 -33.86 3.59 25.73
C LEU A 649 -32.46 3.24 26.28
N GLU A 650 -32.14 1.96 26.41
CA GLU A 650 -30.79 1.55 26.84
C GLU A 650 -29.74 1.97 25.81
N PHE A 651 -29.97 1.71 24.52
CA PHE A 651 -29.08 2.17 23.45
C PHE A 651 -28.93 3.70 23.41
N GLN A 652 -30.04 4.42 23.56
CA GLN A 652 -30.02 5.89 23.59
C GLN A 652 -29.17 6.42 24.75
N ASN A 653 -29.36 5.85 25.94
CA ASN A 653 -28.63 6.25 27.15
C ASN A 653 -27.16 5.83 27.09
N ASP A 654 -26.85 4.65 26.52
CA ASP A 654 -25.47 4.20 26.29
C ASP A 654 -24.74 5.14 25.32
N CYS A 655 -25.39 5.58 24.24
CA CYS A 655 -24.84 6.59 23.32
C CYS A 655 -24.62 7.94 24.00
N LEU A 656 -25.53 8.37 24.88
CA LEU A 656 -25.34 9.60 25.66
C LEU A 656 -24.12 9.48 26.57
N ALA A 657 -23.99 8.37 27.32
CA ALA A 657 -22.85 8.12 28.20
C ALA A 657 -21.53 8.19 27.42
N TYR A 658 -21.45 7.53 26.26
CA TYR A 658 -20.27 7.62 25.39
C TYR A 658 -19.95 9.07 24.97
N THR A 659 -20.95 9.80 24.48
CA THR A 659 -20.80 11.17 23.99
C THR A 659 -20.26 12.13 25.06
N LEU A 660 -20.71 11.98 26.31
CA LEU A 660 -20.30 12.81 27.44
C LEU A 660 -18.80 12.72 27.76
N PHE A 661 -18.17 11.57 27.49
CA PHE A 661 -16.75 11.34 27.77
C PHE A 661 -15.87 11.24 26.52
N SER A 662 -16.41 11.62 25.34
CA SER A 662 -15.70 11.59 24.05
C SER A 662 -15.77 12.91 23.25
N ASN A 663 -16.43 13.95 23.78
CA ASN A 663 -16.52 15.28 23.14
C ASN A 663 -15.25 16.15 23.32
N SER A 664 -15.21 17.29 22.63
CA SER A 664 -14.11 18.28 22.69
C SER A 664 -14.54 19.64 23.24
N ILE A 665 -15.55 19.66 24.11
CA ILE A 665 -15.99 20.87 24.82
C ILE A 665 -14.85 21.40 25.68
N LYS A 666 -14.73 22.73 25.78
CA LYS A 666 -13.75 23.39 26.65
C LYS A 666 -14.40 24.51 27.44
N SER A 667 -14.00 24.67 28.69
CA SER A 667 -14.50 25.77 29.54
C SER A 667 -14.02 27.15 29.08
N GLU A 668 -12.94 27.24 28.28
CA GLU A 668 -12.44 28.53 27.76
C GLU A 668 -13.41 29.24 26.80
N TYR A 669 -14.33 28.51 26.17
CA TYR A 669 -15.28 29.05 25.19
C TYR A 669 -16.67 29.33 25.76
N GLY A 670 -16.82 29.39 27.08
CA GLY A 670 -18.06 29.75 27.76
C GLY A 670 -18.53 28.73 28.80
N ILE A 671 -19.79 28.84 29.21
CA ILE A 671 -20.37 28.00 30.26
C ILE A 671 -20.33 26.53 29.84
N ASN A 672 -19.73 25.68 30.68
CA ASN A 672 -19.68 24.25 30.45
C ASN A 672 -20.99 23.57 30.89
N HIS A 673 -21.87 23.29 29.94
CA HIS A 673 -23.13 22.58 30.17
C HIS A 673 -23.00 21.06 30.27
N TRP A 674 -21.81 20.49 30.02
CA TRP A 674 -21.60 19.07 29.75
C TRP A 674 -21.12 18.25 30.96
N ILE A 675 -21.01 18.85 32.15
CA ILE A 675 -20.60 18.15 33.38
C ILE A 675 -21.75 17.23 33.84
N PRO A 676 -21.61 15.90 33.81
CA PRO A 676 -22.70 14.99 34.12
C PRO A 676 -22.89 14.74 35.63
N PHE A 677 -22.04 15.34 36.46
CA PHE A 677 -21.99 15.13 37.90
C PHE A 677 -22.58 16.33 38.65
N THR A 678 -23.00 16.11 39.88
CA THR A 678 -23.25 17.18 40.84
C THR A 678 -21.97 17.55 41.59
N GLU A 679 -21.97 18.70 42.24
CA GLU A 679 -20.85 19.17 43.07
C GLU A 679 -20.52 18.18 44.19
N GLN A 680 -21.55 17.55 44.77
CA GLN A 680 -21.40 16.52 45.80
C GLN A 680 -20.78 15.23 45.23
N ASP A 681 -21.17 14.84 44.01
CA ASP A 681 -20.65 13.62 43.39
C ASP A 681 -19.14 13.66 43.24
N VAL A 682 -18.55 14.84 42.98
CA VAL A 682 -17.10 14.99 42.71
C VAL A 682 -16.34 15.75 43.81
N ASN A 683 -17.01 16.11 44.91
CA ASN A 683 -16.49 16.99 45.96
C ASN A 683 -15.90 18.29 45.37
N ALA A 684 -16.69 18.97 44.53
CA ALA A 684 -16.27 20.21 43.88
C ALA A 684 -15.97 21.29 44.93
N ARG A 685 -14.96 22.14 44.63
CA ARG A 685 -14.52 23.22 45.53
C ARG A 685 -15.53 24.38 45.61
N GLU A 686 -16.27 24.60 44.53
CA GLU A 686 -17.30 25.62 44.43
C GLU A 686 -18.47 25.11 43.59
N ARG A 687 -19.49 25.96 43.44
CA ARG A 687 -20.68 25.68 42.64
C ARG A 687 -20.39 25.68 41.14
N PHE A 688 -20.96 24.73 40.40
CA PHE A 688 -20.89 24.75 38.93
C PHE A 688 -21.73 25.90 38.36
N GLN A 689 -21.21 26.55 37.31
CA GLN A 689 -21.94 27.58 36.56
C GLN A 689 -23.15 27.00 35.81
N SER A 690 -23.11 25.71 35.48
CA SER A 690 -24.26 24.99 34.95
C SER A 690 -24.38 23.60 35.55
N ASN A 691 -25.60 23.24 35.92
CA ASN A 691 -26.00 21.89 36.31
C ASN A 691 -26.94 21.26 35.26
N PHE A 692 -26.89 21.74 34.01
CA PHE A 692 -27.79 21.30 32.95
C PHE A 692 -27.75 19.78 32.76
N MET A 693 -26.57 19.20 32.48
CA MET A 693 -26.47 17.78 32.13
C MET A 693 -26.83 16.86 33.30
N SER A 694 -26.37 17.14 34.52
CA SER A 694 -26.74 16.35 35.69
C SER A 694 -28.24 16.43 36.01
N ARG A 695 -28.90 17.56 35.71
CA ARG A 695 -30.36 17.68 35.80
C ARG A 695 -31.08 16.97 34.67
N PHE A 696 -30.56 17.02 33.44
CA PHE A 696 -31.09 16.29 32.28
C PHE A 696 -31.13 14.80 32.58
N ILE A 697 -30.01 14.24 33.02
CA ILE A 697 -29.87 12.82 33.39
C ILE A 697 -30.84 12.43 34.50
N LYS A 698 -31.07 13.30 35.48
CA LYS A 698 -31.99 13.04 36.61
C LYS A 698 -33.47 13.31 36.27
N GLY A 699 -33.82 13.63 35.02
CA GLY A 699 -35.19 13.94 34.61
C GLY A 699 -35.76 15.24 35.22
N LYS A 700 -34.88 16.19 35.59
CA LYS A 700 -35.26 17.42 36.35
C LYS A 700 -35.38 18.67 35.48
N ILE A 701 -35.46 18.52 34.16
CA ILE A 701 -35.65 19.63 33.23
C ILE A 701 -37.14 19.75 32.92
N LYS A 702 -37.77 20.83 33.40
CA LYS A 702 -39.18 21.10 33.14
C LYS A 702 -39.33 21.71 31.74
N PRO A 703 -40.27 21.25 30.90
CA PRO A 703 -40.60 21.96 29.67
C PRO A 703 -41.16 23.35 30.02
N ASN A 704 -40.80 24.37 29.25
CA ASN A 704 -41.49 25.65 29.31
C ASN A 704 -42.95 25.42 28.90
N LYS A 705 -43.89 25.61 29.83
CA LYS A 705 -45.33 25.57 29.54
C LYS A 705 -45.68 26.73 28.62
N SER A 706 -45.66 26.52 27.30
CA SER A 706 -46.48 27.31 26.39
C SER A 706 -47.93 26.85 26.55
N THR A 707 -48.87 27.79 26.61
CA THR A 707 -50.31 27.57 26.77
C THR A 707 -50.82 26.47 25.82
N PRO A 708 -51.59 25.48 26.31
CA PRO A 708 -51.97 24.32 25.50
C PRO A 708 -52.97 24.75 24.43
N ASN A 709 -52.59 24.64 23.17
CA ASN A 709 -53.54 24.65 22.06
C ASN A 709 -53.95 23.19 21.82
N ILE A 710 -55.26 22.91 21.87
CA ILE A 710 -55.82 21.54 21.86
C ILE A 710 -55.40 20.75 20.59
N PHE A 711 -55.00 21.46 19.53
CA PHE A 711 -54.50 20.86 18.28
C PHE A 711 -53.04 20.36 18.33
N SER A 712 -52.19 20.78 19.28
CA SER A 712 -50.77 20.35 19.32
C SER A 712 -50.57 19.00 20.03
N ILE A 713 -51.57 18.51 20.78
CA ILE A 713 -51.48 17.26 21.55
C ILE A 713 -51.55 16.02 20.66
N LEU A 714 -52.15 16.11 19.47
CA LEU A 714 -52.44 14.96 18.60
C LEU A 714 -51.36 14.64 17.56
N LEU A 715 -50.36 15.52 17.36
CA LEU A 715 -49.40 15.40 16.25
C LEU A 715 -47.92 15.52 16.63
N GLU A 716 -47.59 15.77 17.90
CA GLU A 716 -46.20 15.82 18.37
C GLU A 716 -45.87 14.62 19.26
N PRO A 717 -44.82 13.83 18.96
CA PRO A 717 -44.31 12.85 19.92
C PRO A 717 -43.84 13.59 21.18
N GLN A 718 -44.52 13.37 22.31
CA GLN A 718 -44.14 13.97 23.59
C GLN A 718 -42.77 13.43 24.01
N VAL A 719 -41.76 14.29 23.99
CA VAL A 719 -40.43 13.96 24.51
C VAL A 719 -40.46 14.08 26.03
N HIS A 720 -40.68 12.96 26.72
CA HIS A 720 -40.72 12.89 28.19
C HIS A 720 -39.30 12.79 28.78
N TYR A 721 -38.64 13.92 29.05
CA TYR A 721 -37.42 13.96 29.89
C TYR A 721 -37.74 14.25 31.38
N GLU A 722 -38.91 13.82 31.84
CA GLU A 722 -39.38 14.06 33.22
C GLU A 722 -39.05 12.90 34.17
N THR A 723 -38.54 11.79 33.64
CA THR A 723 -38.08 10.62 34.38
C THR A 723 -36.55 10.52 34.35
N PRO A 724 -35.90 10.09 35.44
CA PRO A 724 -34.47 9.83 35.45
C PRO A 724 -34.08 8.79 34.38
N LEU A 725 -32.99 9.05 33.66
CA LEU A 725 -32.44 8.11 32.68
C LEU A 725 -31.89 6.87 33.37
N VAL A 726 -32.16 5.70 32.80
CA VAL A 726 -31.66 4.41 33.27
C VAL A 726 -30.53 3.96 32.36
N PHE A 727 -29.32 3.90 32.89
CA PHE A 727 -28.12 3.48 32.16
C PHE A 727 -27.87 1.98 32.34
N SER A 728 -27.22 1.39 31.35
CA SER A 728 -26.73 0.02 31.47
C SER A 728 -25.59 -0.12 32.48
N SER A 729 -25.20 -1.37 32.76
CA SER A 729 -23.99 -1.69 33.52
C SER A 729 -22.75 -1.01 32.93
N GLU A 730 -22.55 -1.10 31.62
CA GLU A 730 -21.37 -0.56 30.94
C GLU A 730 -21.34 0.98 31.02
N ALA A 731 -22.47 1.63 30.76
CA ALA A 731 -22.59 3.08 30.90
C ALA A 731 -22.35 3.54 32.34
N THR A 732 -22.85 2.79 33.33
CA THR A 732 -22.62 3.07 34.75
C THR A 732 -21.14 2.97 35.11
N GLU A 733 -20.41 1.99 34.57
CA GLU A 733 -18.95 1.88 34.73
C GLU A 733 -18.21 3.09 34.12
N VAL A 734 -18.66 3.58 32.96
CA VAL A 734 -18.11 4.79 32.31
C VAL A 734 -18.31 6.02 33.22
N PHE A 735 -19.51 6.24 33.76
CA PHE A 735 -19.77 7.33 34.70
C PHE A 735 -18.93 7.21 35.97
N ALA A 736 -18.76 6.01 36.52
CA ALA A 736 -17.92 5.79 37.69
C ALA A 736 -16.45 6.13 37.42
N ALA A 737 -15.91 5.70 36.27
CA ALA A 737 -14.55 6.02 35.86
C ALA A 737 -14.36 7.53 35.63
N GLY A 738 -15.32 8.18 34.96
CA GLY A 738 -15.34 9.63 34.76
C GLY A 738 -15.42 10.40 36.09
N CYS A 739 -16.27 9.96 37.01
CA CYS A 739 -16.43 10.58 38.33
C CYS A 739 -15.13 10.51 39.13
N GLY A 740 -14.44 9.35 39.11
CA GLY A 740 -13.12 9.19 39.72
C GLY A 740 -12.09 10.18 39.18
N LEU A 741 -12.10 10.42 37.86
CA LEU A 741 -11.22 11.39 37.22
C LEU A 741 -11.52 12.84 37.65
N TRP A 742 -12.80 13.24 37.70
CA TRP A 742 -13.19 14.57 38.17
C TRP A 742 -12.85 14.78 39.66
N LYS A 743 -13.13 13.78 40.51
CA LYS A 743 -12.74 13.81 41.93
C LYS A 743 -11.25 14.05 42.09
N TYR A 744 -10.42 13.37 41.28
CA TYR A 744 -8.98 13.54 41.33
C TYR A 744 -8.54 14.92 40.86
N TYR A 745 -9.17 15.46 39.81
CA TYR A 745 -8.90 16.81 39.32
C TYR A 745 -9.27 17.90 40.35
N HIS A 746 -10.41 17.78 41.04
CA HIS A 746 -10.81 18.76 42.06
C HIS A 746 -9.90 18.77 43.31
N LYS A 747 -9.08 17.74 43.51
CA LYS A 747 -8.03 17.73 44.54
C LYS A 747 -6.82 18.60 44.17
N GLN A 748 -6.60 18.90 42.88
CA GLN A 748 -5.45 19.66 42.41
C GLN A 748 -5.53 21.14 42.80
N PRO A 749 -4.40 21.80 43.13
CA PRO A 749 -4.40 23.24 43.43
C PRO A 749 -4.87 24.04 42.22
N ASN A 750 -5.61 25.13 42.46
CA ASN A 750 -6.13 26.02 41.43
C ASN A 750 -6.94 25.33 40.30
N CYS A 751 -7.64 24.22 40.61
CA CYS A 751 -8.47 23.55 39.63
C CYS A 751 -9.59 24.49 39.10
N ASN A 752 -9.87 24.44 37.80
CA ASN A 752 -11.03 25.13 37.24
C ASN A 752 -12.29 24.32 37.60
N VAL A 753 -13.15 24.88 38.45
CA VAL A 753 -14.37 24.19 38.93
C VAL A 753 -15.30 23.77 37.77
N ASN A 754 -15.28 24.48 36.65
CA ASN A 754 -16.12 24.20 35.48
C ASN A 754 -15.38 23.42 34.36
N ALA A 755 -14.25 22.79 34.68
CA ALA A 755 -13.42 22.07 33.70
C ALA A 755 -14.20 20.97 32.96
N SER A 756 -14.00 20.92 31.64
CA SER A 756 -14.44 19.79 30.81
C SER A 756 -13.44 18.63 30.88
N LEU A 757 -13.78 17.48 30.28
CA LEU A 757 -12.82 16.38 30.12
C LEU A 757 -11.55 16.84 29.37
N TYR A 758 -11.72 17.70 28.37
CA TYR A 758 -10.61 18.25 27.60
C TYR A 758 -9.67 19.08 28.47
N ASP A 759 -10.23 19.93 29.34
CA ASP A 759 -9.47 20.77 30.25
C ASP A 759 -8.72 19.94 31.30
N ILE A 760 -9.38 18.93 31.88
CA ILE A 760 -8.76 17.97 32.80
C ILE A 760 -7.59 17.25 32.11
N ARG A 761 -7.82 16.77 30.90
CA ARG A 761 -6.77 16.13 30.07
C ARG A 761 -5.61 17.07 29.77
N MET A 762 -5.90 18.34 29.48
CA MET A 762 -4.86 19.34 29.20
C MET A 762 -4.04 19.65 30.46
N HIS A 763 -4.68 19.75 31.63
CA HIS A 763 -4.00 20.02 32.89
C HIS A 763 -2.90 18.99 33.19
N PHE A 764 -3.20 17.69 33.05
CA PHE A 764 -2.25 16.64 33.36
C PHE A 764 -1.27 16.33 32.22
N GLN A 765 -1.71 16.33 30.96
CA GLN A 765 -0.84 15.95 29.84
C GLN A 765 -0.01 17.12 29.31
N GLY A 766 -0.43 18.38 29.53
CA GLY A 766 0.20 19.55 28.94
C GLY A 766 0.16 19.56 27.41
N ARG A 767 0.97 20.43 26.81
CA ARG A 767 1.15 20.57 25.35
C ARG A 767 2.62 20.47 24.99
N ASN A 768 2.90 20.03 23.77
CA ASN A 768 4.24 20.09 23.19
C ASN A 768 4.55 21.47 22.57
N ASP A 769 5.78 21.63 22.09
CA ASP A 769 6.28 22.88 21.46
C ASP A 769 5.48 23.32 20.23
N LYS A 770 4.71 22.41 19.62
CA LYS A 770 3.82 22.68 18.48
C LYS A 770 2.39 23.01 18.93
N GLY A 771 2.15 23.17 20.23
CA GLY A 771 0.85 23.46 20.82
C GLY A 771 -0.13 22.27 20.84
N LYS A 772 0.30 21.06 20.49
CA LYS A 772 -0.55 19.85 20.51
C LYS A 772 -0.49 19.20 21.90
N MET A 773 -1.65 18.76 22.40
CA MET A 773 -1.74 18.04 23.68
C MET A 773 -0.91 16.75 23.64
N ASN A 774 -0.13 16.50 24.70
CA ASN A 774 0.63 15.26 24.80
C ASN A 774 -0.29 14.04 25.01
N THR A 775 0.20 12.85 24.65
CA THR A 775 -0.54 11.59 24.80
C THR A 775 -0.35 10.92 26.17
N LYS A 776 0.67 11.36 26.92
CA LYS A 776 1.06 10.83 28.23
C LYS A 776 1.24 11.99 29.22
N SER A 777 1.23 11.65 30.50
CA SER A 777 1.52 12.51 31.64
C SER A 777 2.44 11.75 32.60
N ASP A 778 3.24 12.47 33.37
CA ASP A 778 4.06 11.89 34.45
C ASP A 778 3.25 11.57 35.71
N ASP A 779 2.01 12.08 35.80
CA ASP A 779 1.09 11.74 36.89
C ASP A 779 0.53 10.32 36.71
N LYS A 780 1.08 9.39 37.48
CA LYS A 780 0.72 7.96 37.46
C LYS A 780 -0.75 7.71 37.84
N ILE A 781 -1.31 8.48 38.79
CA ILE A 781 -2.69 8.31 39.25
C ILE A 781 -3.65 8.75 38.15
N TYR A 782 -3.40 9.93 37.57
CA TYR A 782 -4.15 10.40 36.40
C TYR A 782 -4.08 9.39 35.25
N MET A 783 -2.88 8.87 34.94
CA MET A 783 -2.70 7.90 33.86
C MET A 783 -3.52 6.63 34.10
N GLN A 784 -3.57 6.11 35.33
CA GLN A 784 -4.42 4.98 35.68
C GLN A 784 -5.92 5.28 35.47
N LEU A 785 -6.39 6.45 35.92
CA LEU A 785 -7.79 6.86 35.80
C LEU A 785 -8.23 7.06 34.35
N ILE A 786 -7.40 7.73 33.53
CA ILE A 786 -7.73 7.97 32.12
C ILE A 786 -7.64 6.69 31.28
N ILE A 787 -6.74 5.76 31.61
CA ILE A 787 -6.69 4.43 30.98
C ILE A 787 -7.97 3.65 31.32
N ASN A 788 -8.36 3.60 32.60
CA ASN A 788 -9.60 2.96 33.02
C ASN A 788 -10.82 3.55 32.28
N LEU A 789 -10.94 4.88 32.20
CA LEU A 789 -12.03 5.52 31.43
C LEU A 789 -12.04 5.09 29.96
N ARG A 790 -10.88 5.04 29.30
CA ARG A 790 -10.76 4.59 27.89
C ARG A 790 -11.14 3.12 27.74
N GLU A 791 -10.79 2.27 28.69
CA GLU A 791 -11.19 0.85 28.69
C GLU A 791 -12.71 0.69 28.84
N LYS A 792 -13.35 1.47 29.73
CA LYS A 792 -14.82 1.46 29.87
C LYS A 792 -15.52 1.97 28.62
N LEU A 793 -14.97 3.00 27.98
CA LEU A 793 -15.47 3.50 26.69
C LEU A 793 -15.40 2.43 25.59
N ARG A 794 -14.32 1.65 25.52
CA ARG A 794 -14.23 0.53 24.55
C ARG A 794 -15.28 -0.55 24.80
N LYS A 795 -15.57 -0.86 26.07
CA LYS A 795 -16.60 -1.85 26.40
C LYS A 795 -17.99 -1.41 25.95
N ILE A 796 -18.34 -0.13 26.15
CA ILE A 796 -19.64 0.36 25.70
C ILE A 796 -19.72 0.46 24.16
N GLU A 797 -18.62 0.82 23.48
CA GLU A 797 -18.53 0.79 22.00
C GLU A 797 -18.87 -0.60 21.45
N MET A 798 -18.23 -1.66 21.99
CA MET A 798 -18.47 -3.05 21.57
C MET A 798 -19.94 -3.49 21.77
N LYS A 799 -20.62 -2.95 22.78
CA LYS A 799 -22.03 -3.22 23.04
C LYS A 799 -22.95 -2.48 22.06
N ILE A 800 -22.57 -1.27 21.67
CA ILE A 800 -23.33 -0.41 20.76
C ILE A 800 -23.22 -0.92 19.32
N GLU A 801 -22.04 -1.40 18.90
CA GLU A 801 -21.74 -1.77 17.52
C GLU A 801 -22.80 -2.69 16.85
N PRO A 802 -23.24 -3.82 17.43
CA PRO A 802 -24.26 -4.67 16.81
C PRO A 802 -25.60 -3.95 16.58
N ARG A 803 -25.94 -2.98 17.45
CA ARG A 803 -27.18 -2.19 17.34
C ARG A 803 -27.11 -1.18 16.19
N ILE A 804 -25.92 -0.74 15.79
CA ILE A 804 -25.72 0.15 14.62
C ILE A 804 -26.26 -0.52 13.36
N TYR A 805 -25.90 -1.78 13.13
CA TYR A 805 -26.39 -2.58 12.00
C TYR A 805 -27.88 -2.91 12.15
N LYS A 806 -28.33 -3.33 13.34
CA LYS A 806 -29.74 -3.63 13.64
C LYS A 806 -30.67 -2.44 13.34
N TYR A 807 -30.22 -1.23 13.63
CA TYR A 807 -30.97 0.02 13.43
C TYR A 807 -30.76 0.64 12.05
N GLY A 808 -29.99 -0.01 11.18
CA GLY A 808 -29.82 0.39 9.78
C GLY A 808 -28.96 1.62 9.59
N PHE A 809 -28.16 2.01 10.60
CA PHE A 809 -27.18 3.08 10.45
C PHE A 809 -26.04 2.68 9.50
N LEU A 810 -25.76 1.39 9.35
CA LEU A 810 -24.85 0.82 8.36
C LEU A 810 -25.49 -0.44 7.75
N LYS A 811 -25.11 -0.76 6.51
CA LYS A 811 -25.38 -2.08 5.92
C LYS A 811 -24.34 -3.08 6.45
N GLY A 812 -24.80 -4.28 6.77
CA GLY A 812 -23.96 -5.41 7.23
C GLY A 812 -23.26 -6.12 6.09
#